data_AF-A0A3M2SA79-F1
#
_entry.id   AF-A0A3M2SA79-F1
#
_cell.length_a   1.000
_cell.length_b   1.000
_cell.length_c   1.000
_cell.angle_alpha   90.00
_cell.angle_beta   90.00
_cell.angle_gamma   90.00
#
_symmetry.space_group_name_H-M   'P 1'
#
loop_
_entity.id
_entity.type
_entity.pdbx_description
1 polymer ?
#
loop_
_entity_poly.entity_id
_entity_poly.type
_entity_poly.pdbx_seq_one_letter_code
_entity_poly.pdbx_strand_id
1 'polypeptide(L)'
;MAPTTFKQYWLPEKKGFDCLTLRDVPKEPPKFGQILVRIKAVSLNWRDGILAIGTYPFPGPDAVVPGSDGAGIVEEVGEGVTGWKVGDRVLANFTQDHIAGRLTREIGLTQLGGEIQGLLGEYFIFPQTGIVKIPDYLSFEEASCLPCAALTAWNALYGLTPLRPGQTVLLQGTGGVSTFALQIAHAAGAKTIVTSSSDEKLDKAKLLGATHVVNYRKTPDWAAEAMKITNGKGADYIIEIGGTLTLQASFDAIGFNGQINCIGHITNPDPLGAGKELRGPDAAFLALDRLCVVRGVVVGSREQLQDMLACFEAKSIRPVIDRVFSFDETRAAYDYLWSSTHTGKVVISIPRKKCVENTFPVCGTCIRLNLECVRDTIRRIVPPSRSSAKEATGTGEESLRQPVFESTALTRPLACLPLQTESLRRRHAMNHYIKVLSELLTVSRHNNSFLSDFLPMAIESPALAEALIAYASGHLSSLDSSYTTVSLEARSNALQALSRVVCLPADNPSFTEPILSASLILLTSEVCLGSHSSWYNHLIGAKHLITSAQHQTGQGPEALKATSEGRWVLRNFAYHDIIGSVTLGTKPLLDSKYLEGITDEVDTYLGVASVILAFIAQTTCLSWETTESEAFSSSQQYLVIEDALKSWQCPKDTPPTLEAVASAYRGAALIYLYRKMRQYLQSSDPFTEQTITDVDLSWATLEDNINAEVSTILESVARVPTDDVSEASLLFPLFIAGGEVTDSDQMDAIRQKLQFSFQKRRFRNISRALEVLEGLWALRLRTTDDDISPDWEHILRTSDEPLLLT
;
A
#
# COMPACT_ATOMS: atom_id res chain seq x y z
N MET A 1 40.97 2.00 -14.15
CA MET A 1 40.69 0.55 -14.27
C MET A 1 40.04 0.09 -12.97
N ALA A 2 38.96 -0.70 -13.05
CA ALA A 2 38.39 -1.32 -11.85
C ALA A 2 39.43 -2.28 -11.23
N PRO A 3 39.51 -2.39 -9.89
CA PRO A 3 40.46 -3.30 -9.25
C PRO A 3 40.19 -4.74 -9.68
N THR A 4 41.25 -5.45 -10.09
CA THR A 4 41.19 -6.85 -10.55
C THR A 4 41.14 -7.84 -9.39
N THR A 5 41.53 -7.41 -8.19
CA THR A 5 41.46 -8.18 -6.93
C THR A 5 40.80 -7.37 -5.83
N PHE A 6 40.29 -8.06 -4.81
CA PHE A 6 39.71 -7.48 -3.60
C PHE A 6 40.10 -8.29 -2.36
N LYS A 7 39.95 -7.68 -1.18
CA LYS A 7 40.31 -8.29 0.10
C LYS A 7 39.14 -9.03 0.74
N GLN A 8 39.41 -10.19 1.29
CA GLN A 8 38.49 -10.90 2.17
C GLN A 8 39.22 -11.64 3.29
N TYR A 9 38.54 -11.81 4.41
CA TYR A 9 39.00 -12.69 5.47
C TYR A 9 38.73 -14.15 5.11
N TRP A 10 39.64 -14.99 5.55
CA TRP A 10 39.64 -16.42 5.31
C TRP A 10 40.07 -17.13 6.58
N LEU A 11 39.32 -18.17 6.92
CA LEU A 11 39.63 -19.07 8.01
C LEU A 11 40.09 -20.41 7.42
N PRO A 12 41.41 -20.65 7.30
CA PRO A 12 41.94 -21.89 6.75
C PRO A 12 41.74 -23.08 7.70
N GLU A 13 41.73 -22.81 9.02
CA GLU A 13 41.50 -23.79 10.07
C GLU A 13 40.60 -23.19 11.15
N LYS A 14 39.65 -23.98 11.65
CA LYS A 14 38.70 -23.59 12.69
C LYS A 14 39.26 -23.84 14.09
N LYS A 15 40.38 -23.19 14.44
CA LYS A 15 41.11 -23.39 15.71
C LYS A 15 41.17 -22.15 16.60
N GLY A 16 40.40 -21.13 16.29
CA GLY A 16 40.37 -19.86 17.02
C GLY A 16 40.48 -18.65 16.12
N PHE A 17 40.28 -17.47 16.72
CA PHE A 17 40.21 -16.20 15.99
C PHE A 17 41.56 -15.78 15.39
N ASP A 18 42.67 -16.30 15.92
CA ASP A 18 44.04 -16.05 15.42
C ASP A 18 44.28 -16.64 14.03
N CYS A 19 43.45 -17.60 13.62
CA CYS A 19 43.49 -18.19 12.29
C CYS A 19 42.81 -17.31 11.22
N LEU A 20 42.16 -16.19 11.60
CA LEU A 20 41.58 -15.26 10.63
C LEU A 20 42.68 -14.56 9.84
N THR A 21 42.77 -14.89 8.56
CA THR A 21 43.80 -14.34 7.64
C THR A 21 43.16 -13.50 6.55
N LEU A 22 43.80 -12.39 6.22
CA LEU A 22 43.37 -11.55 5.11
C LEU A 22 44.03 -12.03 3.81
N ARG A 23 43.27 -12.15 2.73
CA ARG A 23 43.78 -12.53 1.40
C ARG A 23 43.21 -11.67 0.29
N ASP A 24 43.98 -11.51 -0.77
CA ASP A 24 43.54 -10.94 -2.05
C ASP A 24 42.91 -12.03 -2.93
N VAL A 25 41.78 -11.71 -3.55
CA VAL A 25 40.99 -12.64 -4.36
C VAL A 25 40.59 -11.96 -5.68
N PRO A 26 40.62 -12.67 -6.83
CA PRO A 26 40.16 -12.12 -8.09
C PRO A 26 38.70 -11.66 -8.02
N LYS A 27 38.41 -10.49 -8.59
CA LYS A 27 37.04 -10.00 -8.75
C LYS A 27 36.44 -10.60 -10.02
N GLU A 28 35.72 -11.71 -9.89
CA GLU A 28 35.03 -12.35 -11.01
C GLU A 28 33.70 -11.65 -11.36
N PRO A 29 33.33 -11.54 -12.65
CA PRO A 29 32.03 -11.02 -13.05
C PRO A 29 30.91 -12.02 -12.73
N PRO A 30 29.68 -11.55 -12.43
CA PRO A 30 28.55 -12.43 -12.17
C PRO A 30 28.11 -13.20 -13.43
N LYS A 31 27.73 -14.48 -13.27
CA LYS A 31 27.20 -15.32 -14.36
C LYS A 31 25.68 -15.16 -14.52
N PHE A 32 25.08 -15.96 -15.40
CA PHE A 32 23.63 -15.99 -15.59
C PHE A 32 22.87 -16.17 -14.26
N GLY A 33 21.89 -15.31 -14.00
CA GLY A 33 21.05 -15.32 -12.80
C GLY A 33 21.76 -14.84 -11.52
N GLN A 34 23.01 -14.39 -11.62
CA GLN A 34 23.83 -13.97 -10.49
C GLN A 34 24.03 -12.46 -10.46
N ILE A 35 24.26 -11.94 -9.26
CA ILE A 35 24.59 -10.53 -9.02
C ILE A 35 25.88 -10.46 -8.23
N LEU A 36 26.70 -9.46 -8.53
CA LEU A 36 27.87 -9.13 -7.72
C LEU A 36 27.50 -7.99 -6.79
N VAL A 37 27.62 -8.23 -5.49
CA VAL A 37 27.33 -7.24 -4.44
C VAL A 37 28.64 -6.80 -3.81
N ARG A 38 28.84 -5.49 -3.73
CA ARG A 38 29.90 -4.87 -2.94
C ARG A 38 29.42 -4.74 -1.50
N ILE A 39 29.99 -5.51 -0.60
CA ILE A 39 29.61 -5.52 0.82
C ILE A 39 30.11 -4.24 1.49
N LYS A 40 29.28 -3.70 2.37
CA LYS A 40 29.49 -2.46 3.10
C LYS A 40 29.60 -2.66 4.60
N ALA A 41 28.88 -3.63 5.13
CA ALA A 41 28.96 -4.00 6.52
C ALA A 41 28.62 -5.48 6.69
N VAL A 42 29.29 -6.10 7.66
CA VAL A 42 29.06 -7.47 8.09
C VAL A 42 28.74 -7.44 9.58
N SER A 43 27.64 -8.06 10.01
CA SER A 43 27.35 -8.16 11.44
C SER A 43 27.72 -9.53 11.97
N LEU A 44 28.33 -9.57 13.15
CA LEU A 44 28.72 -10.81 13.79
C LEU A 44 27.58 -11.39 14.62
N ASN A 45 27.44 -12.70 14.56
CA ASN A 45 26.53 -13.51 15.37
C ASN A 45 27.35 -14.47 16.24
N TRP A 46 26.79 -14.92 17.36
CA TRP A 46 27.45 -15.91 18.23
C TRP A 46 27.93 -17.16 17.45
N ARG A 47 27.17 -17.55 16.42
CA ARG A 47 27.51 -18.66 15.52
C ARG A 47 28.85 -18.49 14.81
N ASP A 48 29.23 -17.26 14.46
CA ASP A 48 30.51 -16.98 13.79
C ASP A 48 31.69 -17.27 14.73
N GLY A 49 31.53 -16.98 16.03
CA GLY A 49 32.52 -17.30 17.06
C GLY A 49 32.70 -18.81 17.25
N ILE A 50 31.60 -19.55 17.46
CA ILE A 50 31.65 -21.02 17.63
C ILE A 50 32.17 -21.74 16.37
N LEU A 51 31.90 -21.20 15.18
CA LEU A 51 32.48 -21.69 13.93
C LEU A 51 34.00 -21.50 13.92
N ALA A 52 34.47 -20.30 14.29
CA ALA A 52 35.88 -19.98 14.24
C ALA A 52 36.73 -20.81 15.24
N ILE A 53 36.16 -21.19 16.40
CA ILE A 53 36.83 -22.06 17.38
C ILE A 53 36.62 -23.56 17.13
N GLY A 54 35.88 -23.94 16.07
CA GLY A 54 35.72 -25.34 15.66
C GLY A 54 34.67 -26.13 16.43
N THR A 55 33.76 -25.49 17.15
CA THR A 55 32.71 -26.15 17.94
C THR A 55 31.31 -26.04 17.31
N TYR A 56 31.22 -25.57 16.07
CA TYR A 56 29.95 -25.50 15.34
C TYR A 56 29.49 -26.92 14.93
N PRO A 57 28.27 -27.35 15.31
CA PRO A 57 27.87 -28.76 15.24
C PRO A 57 27.36 -29.21 13.86
N PHE A 58 27.24 -28.29 12.89
CA PHE A 58 26.71 -28.57 11.57
C PHE A 58 27.84 -28.67 10.52
N PRO A 59 27.64 -29.49 9.47
CA PRO A 59 28.66 -29.70 8.45
C PRO A 59 28.96 -28.43 7.65
N GLY A 60 30.18 -28.29 7.16
CA GLY A 60 30.61 -27.18 6.31
C GLY A 60 32.02 -27.40 5.78
N PRO A 61 32.53 -26.53 4.91
CA PRO A 61 33.87 -26.66 4.35
C PRO A 61 34.94 -26.57 5.45
N ASP A 62 36.05 -27.28 5.29
CA ASP A 62 37.17 -27.25 6.25
C ASP A 62 37.71 -25.83 6.43
N ALA A 63 37.79 -25.10 5.32
CA ALA A 63 38.20 -23.71 5.27
C ALA A 63 37.08 -22.82 4.70
N VAL A 64 36.86 -21.65 5.31
CA VAL A 64 35.66 -20.85 5.08
C VAL A 64 35.93 -19.35 5.16
N VAL A 65 35.24 -18.57 4.34
CA VAL A 65 35.03 -17.14 4.58
C VAL A 65 33.96 -17.04 5.67
N PRO A 66 34.27 -16.54 6.88
CA PRO A 66 33.27 -16.50 7.95
C PRO A 66 32.33 -15.31 7.80
N GLY A 67 31.37 -15.15 8.72
CA GLY A 67 30.39 -14.06 8.73
C GLY A 67 29.16 -14.35 7.89
N SER A 68 28.01 -14.54 8.55
CA SER A 68 26.76 -14.90 7.86
C SER A 68 25.94 -13.72 7.34
N ASP A 69 26.06 -12.56 7.97
CA ASP A 69 25.17 -11.45 7.72
C ASP A 69 25.93 -10.31 7.03
N GLY A 70 25.40 -9.84 5.90
CA GLY A 70 26.02 -8.76 5.14
C GLY A 70 25.01 -7.86 4.45
N ALA A 71 25.36 -6.59 4.35
CA ALA A 71 24.61 -5.59 3.61
C ALA A 71 25.55 -4.85 2.65
N GLY A 72 25.06 -4.55 1.45
CA GLY A 72 25.88 -4.09 0.34
C GLY A 72 25.11 -3.37 -0.76
N ILE A 73 25.83 -3.04 -1.82
CA ILE A 73 25.28 -2.41 -3.03
C ILE A 73 25.53 -3.34 -4.21
N VAL A 74 24.52 -3.55 -5.06
CA VAL A 74 24.69 -4.26 -6.33
C VAL A 74 25.70 -3.49 -7.18
N GLU A 75 26.85 -4.10 -7.43
CA GLU A 75 27.93 -3.51 -8.22
C GLU A 75 27.79 -3.91 -9.70
N GLU A 76 27.46 -5.17 -9.97
CA GLU A 76 27.26 -5.71 -11.34
C GLU A 76 26.12 -6.73 -11.34
N VAL A 77 25.42 -6.86 -12.47
CA VAL A 77 24.35 -7.84 -12.68
C VAL A 77 24.72 -8.74 -13.85
N GLY A 78 24.59 -10.05 -13.66
CA GLY A 78 24.82 -11.03 -14.71
C GLY A 78 23.62 -11.16 -15.64
N GLU A 79 23.81 -11.88 -16.75
CA GLU A 79 22.76 -12.16 -17.73
C GLU A 79 21.52 -12.81 -17.06
N GLY A 80 20.31 -12.52 -17.52
CA GLY A 80 19.09 -13.14 -16.96
C GLY A 80 18.72 -12.69 -15.54
N VAL A 81 19.45 -11.73 -14.94
CA VAL A 81 18.99 -11.02 -13.75
C VAL A 81 18.06 -9.90 -14.17
N THR A 82 16.86 -9.90 -13.59
CA THR A 82 15.78 -9.01 -14.06
C THR A 82 15.13 -8.22 -12.91
N GLY A 83 15.35 -8.63 -11.66
CA GLY A 83 14.81 -7.98 -10.46
C GLY A 83 15.75 -6.98 -9.76
N TRP A 84 16.99 -6.84 -10.24
CA TRP A 84 18.02 -6.00 -9.60
C TRP A 84 18.75 -5.14 -10.61
N LYS A 85 19.17 -3.96 -10.18
CA LYS A 85 20.03 -3.05 -10.96
C LYS A 85 21.24 -2.62 -10.15
N VAL A 86 22.30 -2.26 -10.87
CA VAL A 86 23.49 -1.63 -10.28
C VAL A 86 23.06 -0.42 -9.44
N GLY A 87 23.59 -0.31 -8.23
CA GLY A 87 23.26 0.73 -7.27
C GLY A 87 22.16 0.35 -6.27
N ASP A 88 21.44 -0.75 -6.45
CA ASP A 88 20.45 -1.21 -5.47
C ASP A 88 21.11 -1.57 -4.14
N ARG A 89 20.47 -1.17 -3.03
CA ARG A 89 20.91 -1.43 -1.66
C ARG A 89 20.28 -2.72 -1.17
N VAL A 90 21.11 -3.69 -0.83
CA VAL A 90 20.66 -5.08 -0.61
C VAL A 90 21.30 -5.68 0.63
N LEU A 91 20.57 -6.54 1.32
CA LEU A 91 21.07 -7.38 2.41
C LEU A 91 20.88 -8.86 2.07
N ALA A 92 21.78 -9.70 2.57
CA ALA A 92 21.80 -11.11 2.26
C ALA A 92 20.62 -11.85 2.89
N ASN A 93 20.03 -12.79 2.14
CA ASN A 93 19.19 -13.82 2.75
C ASN A 93 20.11 -14.84 3.44
N PHE A 94 19.90 -15.15 4.71
CA PHE A 94 20.83 -15.98 5.46
C PHE A 94 20.96 -17.41 4.89
N THR A 95 19.83 -18.05 4.60
CA THR A 95 19.75 -19.37 3.96
C THR A 95 19.38 -19.17 2.49
N GLN A 96 20.36 -19.22 1.59
CA GLN A 96 20.23 -18.71 0.21
C GLN A 96 19.02 -19.30 -0.55
N ASP A 97 18.76 -20.59 -0.37
CA ASP A 97 17.70 -21.30 -1.09
C ASP A 97 16.35 -21.34 -0.32
N HIS A 98 16.29 -20.82 0.91
CA HIS A 98 15.05 -20.80 1.70
C HIS A 98 14.18 -19.61 1.28
N ILE A 99 13.52 -19.74 0.13
CA ILE A 99 12.71 -18.65 -0.43
C ILE A 99 11.40 -18.48 0.33
N ALA A 100 10.66 -19.57 0.55
CA ALA A 100 9.37 -19.58 1.21
C ALA A 100 9.09 -20.96 1.81
N GLY A 101 8.04 -21.07 2.63
CA GLY A 101 7.57 -22.35 3.16
C GLY A 101 8.53 -23.02 4.15
N ARG A 102 8.42 -24.35 4.27
CA ARG A 102 9.15 -25.14 5.27
C ARG A 102 10.62 -25.34 4.88
N LEU A 103 11.51 -25.20 5.86
CA LEU A 103 12.93 -25.50 5.70
C LEU A 103 13.13 -27.02 5.58
N THR A 104 13.84 -27.45 4.53
CA THR A 104 14.33 -28.84 4.41
C THR A 104 15.80 -28.93 4.79
N ARG A 105 16.31 -30.15 4.98
CA ARG A 105 17.72 -30.37 5.32
C ARG A 105 18.64 -29.89 4.21
N GLU A 106 18.27 -30.13 2.95
CA GLU A 106 19.02 -29.74 1.75
C GLU A 106 19.12 -28.21 1.67
N ILE A 107 18.00 -27.52 1.83
CA ILE A 107 17.95 -26.05 1.86
C ILE A 107 18.80 -25.52 3.04
N GLY A 108 18.74 -26.20 4.19
CA GLY A 108 19.52 -25.85 5.38
C GLY A 108 21.05 -25.86 5.16
N LEU A 109 21.55 -26.57 4.15
CA LEU A 109 22.98 -26.58 3.78
C LEU A 109 23.42 -25.34 2.99
N THR A 110 22.52 -24.38 2.75
CA THR A 110 22.81 -23.15 1.98
C THR A 110 22.97 -21.91 2.86
N GLN A 111 23.29 -22.12 4.14
CA GLN A 111 23.48 -21.06 5.12
C GLN A 111 24.87 -20.42 5.01
N LEU A 112 24.88 -19.10 4.86
CA LEU A 112 26.10 -18.31 4.72
C LEU A 112 26.98 -18.35 5.97
N GLY A 113 28.30 -18.38 5.77
CA GLY A 113 29.29 -18.30 6.84
C GLY A 113 29.24 -19.49 7.78
N GLY A 114 28.95 -20.68 7.25
CA GLY A 114 28.87 -21.94 7.99
C GLY A 114 28.94 -23.11 7.03
N GLU A 115 27.78 -23.53 6.55
CA GLU A 115 27.57 -24.63 5.62
C GLU A 115 28.09 -24.27 4.21
N ILE A 116 27.96 -23.00 3.82
CA ILE A 116 28.63 -22.41 2.64
C ILE A 116 29.48 -21.19 3.05
N GLN A 117 30.20 -20.64 2.07
CA GLN A 117 31.03 -19.44 2.24
C GLN A 117 30.19 -18.25 2.74
N GLY A 118 30.77 -17.48 3.66
CA GLY A 118 30.18 -16.28 4.25
C GLY A 118 30.55 -15.01 3.50
N LEU A 119 30.46 -13.88 4.21
CA LEU A 119 30.41 -12.53 3.64
C LEU A 119 31.49 -11.58 4.18
N LEU A 120 32.48 -12.08 4.92
CA LEU A 120 33.53 -11.24 5.50
C LEU A 120 34.61 -10.86 4.46
N GLY A 121 34.24 -9.97 3.55
CA GLY A 121 35.07 -9.48 2.45
C GLY A 121 34.40 -8.38 1.65
N GLU A 122 35.10 -7.79 0.67
CA GLU A 122 34.61 -6.61 -0.04
C GLU A 122 33.53 -6.91 -1.10
N TYR A 123 33.54 -8.10 -1.73
CA TYR A 123 32.61 -8.46 -2.82
C TYR A 123 32.20 -9.92 -2.74
N PHE A 124 30.91 -10.21 -2.99
CA PHE A 124 30.40 -11.57 -3.12
C PHE A 124 29.36 -11.67 -4.23
N ILE A 125 29.30 -12.85 -4.84
CA ILE A 125 28.31 -13.19 -5.86
C ILE A 125 27.14 -13.92 -5.20
N PHE A 126 25.92 -13.50 -5.51
CA PHE A 126 24.69 -14.12 -5.04
C PHE A 126 23.84 -14.56 -6.23
N PRO A 127 23.03 -15.62 -6.10
CA PRO A 127 21.86 -15.76 -6.97
C PRO A 127 20.93 -14.56 -6.76
N GLN A 128 20.19 -14.14 -7.79
CA GLN A 128 19.26 -13.01 -7.68
C GLN A 128 18.17 -13.21 -6.60
N THR A 129 17.92 -14.44 -6.17
CA THR A 129 17.01 -14.78 -5.07
C THR A 129 17.67 -14.73 -3.68
N GLY A 130 19.00 -14.72 -3.61
CA GLY A 130 19.79 -14.79 -2.38
C GLY A 130 19.89 -13.49 -1.57
N ILE A 131 19.15 -12.46 -1.97
CA ILE A 131 19.18 -11.12 -1.37
C ILE A 131 17.78 -10.50 -1.31
N VAL A 132 17.65 -9.47 -0.48
CA VAL A 132 16.46 -8.61 -0.37
C VAL A 132 16.87 -7.14 -0.30
N LYS A 133 15.92 -6.23 -0.58
CA LYS A 133 16.17 -4.79 -0.61
C LYS A 133 16.23 -4.22 0.81
N ILE A 134 17.17 -3.31 1.05
CA ILE A 134 17.27 -2.56 2.32
C ILE A 134 16.26 -1.40 2.31
N PRO A 135 15.46 -1.20 3.38
CA PRO A 135 14.65 0.00 3.58
C PRO A 135 15.48 1.28 3.59
N ASP A 136 14.96 2.37 3.01
CA ASP A 136 15.78 3.57 2.75
C ASP A 136 16.32 4.25 4.03
N TYR A 137 15.60 4.12 5.15
CA TYR A 137 15.95 4.75 6.42
C TYR A 137 17.07 4.03 7.21
N LEU A 138 17.41 2.79 6.85
CA LEU A 138 18.45 2.01 7.53
C LEU A 138 19.83 2.25 6.90
N SER A 139 20.89 2.33 7.68
CA SER A 139 22.27 2.29 7.21
C SER A 139 22.67 0.87 6.79
N PHE A 140 23.84 0.69 6.17
CA PHE A 140 24.33 -0.67 5.87
C PHE A 140 24.73 -1.42 7.14
N GLU A 141 25.29 -0.71 8.12
CA GLU A 141 25.62 -1.27 9.44
C GLU A 141 24.36 -1.79 10.12
N GLU A 142 23.28 -1.00 10.14
CA GLU A 142 21.97 -1.43 10.64
C GLU A 142 21.41 -2.60 9.83
N ALA A 143 21.33 -2.49 8.50
CA ALA A 143 20.77 -3.54 7.66
C ALA A 143 21.53 -4.87 7.76
N SER A 144 22.85 -4.82 7.96
CA SER A 144 23.67 -6.03 8.15
C SER A 144 23.32 -6.81 9.42
N CYS A 145 22.58 -6.22 10.37
CA CYS A 145 22.17 -6.88 11.61
C CYS A 145 20.93 -7.77 11.47
N LEU A 146 20.21 -7.65 10.35
CA LEU A 146 18.88 -8.24 10.17
C LEU A 146 18.86 -9.73 9.76
N PRO A 147 19.74 -10.22 8.85
CA PRO A 147 19.59 -11.54 8.23
C PRO A 147 19.49 -12.72 9.19
N CYS A 148 20.34 -12.78 10.22
CA CYS A 148 20.28 -13.86 11.20
C CYS A 148 19.42 -13.46 12.40
N ALA A 149 19.85 -12.44 13.16
CA ALA A 149 19.28 -12.19 14.48
C ALA A 149 17.82 -11.69 14.44
N ALA A 150 17.52 -10.70 13.59
CA ALA A 150 16.17 -10.15 13.49
C ALA A 150 15.21 -11.17 12.88
N LEU A 151 15.62 -11.84 11.80
CA LEU A 151 14.79 -12.85 11.14
C LEU A 151 14.52 -14.07 12.03
N THR A 152 15.48 -14.46 12.88
CA THR A 152 15.27 -15.50 13.91
C THR A 152 14.20 -15.06 14.91
N ALA A 153 14.27 -13.82 15.41
CA ALA A 153 13.27 -13.28 16.30
C ALA A 153 11.89 -13.21 15.64
N TRP A 154 11.83 -12.81 14.37
CA TRP A 154 10.59 -12.79 13.59
C TRP A 154 10.01 -14.20 13.41
N ASN A 155 10.81 -15.19 13.00
CA ASN A 155 10.34 -16.58 12.85
C ASN A 155 9.88 -17.17 14.19
N ALA A 156 10.52 -16.81 15.31
CA ALA A 156 10.09 -17.25 16.64
C ALA A 156 8.71 -16.68 17.04
N LEU A 157 8.40 -15.45 16.65
CA LEU A 157 7.15 -14.77 17.02
C LEU A 157 6.03 -14.91 15.98
N TYR A 158 6.35 -15.15 14.71
CA TYR A 158 5.40 -15.16 13.60
C TYR A 158 5.42 -16.43 12.73
N GLY A 159 6.37 -17.34 12.95
CA GLY A 159 6.58 -18.49 12.06
C GLY A 159 5.80 -19.76 12.37
N LEU A 160 5.15 -19.85 13.54
CA LEU A 160 4.24 -20.96 13.85
C LEU A 160 2.85 -20.42 14.20
N THR A 161 2.72 -19.80 15.37
CA THR A 161 1.51 -19.07 15.75
C THR A 161 1.89 -17.60 15.89
N PRO A 162 1.27 -16.70 15.10
CA PRO A 162 1.56 -15.27 15.18
C PRO A 162 1.27 -14.65 16.55
N LEU A 163 2.22 -13.88 17.06
CA LEU A 163 2.08 -13.05 18.25
C LEU A 163 0.93 -12.06 18.09
N ARG A 164 0.10 -11.94 19.13
CA ARG A 164 -1.02 -11.00 19.21
C ARG A 164 -0.78 -9.91 20.27
N PRO A 165 -1.37 -8.71 20.10
CA PRO A 165 -1.33 -7.67 21.11
C PRO A 165 -1.81 -8.17 22.47
N GLY A 166 -1.16 -7.71 23.54
CA GLY A 166 -1.50 -8.07 24.92
C GLY A 166 -0.91 -9.40 25.44
N GLN A 167 -0.38 -10.25 24.56
CA GLN A 167 0.36 -11.45 24.98
C GLN A 167 1.70 -11.10 25.64
N THR A 168 2.27 -12.03 26.39
CA THR A 168 3.53 -11.84 27.12
C THR A 168 4.68 -12.61 26.47
N VAL A 169 5.78 -11.91 26.19
CA VAL A 169 7.02 -12.47 25.63
C VAL A 169 8.14 -12.37 26.65
N LEU A 170 8.70 -13.51 27.06
CA LEU A 170 9.90 -13.57 27.90
C LEU A 170 11.14 -13.72 27.03
N LEU A 171 12.14 -12.90 27.30
CA LEU A 171 13.33 -12.70 26.49
C LEU A 171 14.56 -12.98 27.35
N GLN A 172 15.31 -14.01 27.01
CA GLN A 172 16.54 -14.33 27.72
C GLN A 172 17.72 -13.54 27.18
N GLY A 173 18.38 -12.78 28.05
CA GLY A 173 19.55 -11.97 27.69
C GLY A 173 19.22 -10.73 26.87
N THR A 174 20.28 -10.02 26.47
CA THR A 174 20.21 -8.76 25.71
C THR A 174 21.11 -8.79 24.48
N GLY A 175 21.31 -9.98 23.91
CA GLY A 175 22.03 -10.16 22.65
C GLY A 175 21.16 -9.77 21.44
N GLY A 176 21.69 -9.96 20.23
CA GLY A 176 21.00 -9.58 18.99
C GLY A 176 19.58 -10.12 18.87
N VAL A 177 19.37 -11.42 19.06
CA VAL A 177 18.03 -12.03 18.93
C VAL A 177 17.05 -11.47 19.97
N SER A 178 17.44 -11.41 21.25
CA SER A 178 16.57 -10.93 22.34
C SER A 178 16.21 -9.46 22.19
N THR A 179 17.15 -8.63 21.72
CA THR A 179 16.90 -7.20 21.49
C THR A 179 15.98 -6.96 20.30
N PHE A 180 16.11 -7.73 19.21
CA PHE A 180 15.13 -7.66 18.12
C PHE A 180 13.76 -8.21 18.54
N ALA A 181 13.71 -9.34 19.24
CA ALA A 181 12.46 -9.89 19.75
C ALA A 181 11.75 -8.92 20.72
N LEU A 182 12.52 -8.18 21.54
CA LEU A 182 11.99 -7.08 22.36
C LEU A 182 11.33 -6.00 21.51
N GLN A 183 12.03 -5.48 20.51
CA GLN A 183 11.51 -4.42 19.65
C GLN A 183 10.28 -4.87 18.85
N ILE A 184 10.30 -6.10 18.33
CA ILE A 184 9.18 -6.70 17.60
C ILE A 184 7.97 -6.87 18.53
N ALA A 185 8.16 -7.47 19.71
CA ALA A 185 7.09 -7.69 20.68
C ALA A 185 6.49 -6.37 21.17
N HIS A 186 7.34 -5.38 21.47
CA HIS A 186 6.89 -4.04 21.86
C HIS A 186 6.08 -3.37 20.74
N ALA A 187 6.57 -3.42 19.49
CA ALA A 187 5.87 -2.86 18.33
C ALA A 187 4.53 -3.57 18.02
N ALA A 188 4.40 -4.84 18.39
CA ALA A 188 3.17 -5.63 18.29
C ALA A 188 2.20 -5.39 19.46
N GLY A 189 2.54 -4.55 20.45
CA GLY A 189 1.70 -4.29 21.63
C GLY A 189 1.70 -5.42 22.65
N ALA A 190 2.71 -6.30 22.63
CA ALA A 190 2.89 -7.34 23.63
C ALA A 190 3.59 -6.80 24.89
N LYS A 191 3.37 -7.48 26.03
CA LYS A 191 4.13 -7.25 27.26
C LYS A 191 5.43 -8.03 27.20
N THR A 192 6.51 -7.47 27.71
CA THR A 192 7.84 -8.10 27.62
C THR A 192 8.49 -8.25 28.98
N ILE A 193 9.16 -9.39 29.18
CA ILE A 193 9.95 -9.68 30.39
C ILE A 193 11.38 -9.99 29.93
N VAL A 194 12.33 -9.11 30.20
CA VAL A 194 13.73 -9.30 29.79
C VAL A 194 14.59 -9.76 30.96
N THR A 195 15.34 -10.85 30.79
CA THR A 195 16.29 -11.32 31.81
C THR A 195 17.73 -10.98 31.44
N SER A 196 18.56 -10.61 32.42
CA SER A 196 19.99 -10.36 32.21
C SER A 196 20.78 -10.49 33.51
N SER A 197 22.11 -10.62 33.42
CA SER A 197 23.00 -10.58 34.59
C SER A 197 23.42 -9.16 34.99
N SER A 198 23.08 -8.15 34.20
CA SER A 198 23.55 -6.77 34.37
C SER A 198 22.37 -5.80 34.39
N ASP A 199 22.27 -5.01 35.46
CA ASP A 199 21.25 -3.96 35.56
C ASP A 199 21.45 -2.88 34.49
N GLU A 200 22.69 -2.55 34.14
CA GLU A 200 22.98 -1.59 33.06
C GLU A 200 22.39 -2.06 31.71
N LYS A 201 22.49 -3.37 31.43
CA LYS A 201 21.88 -3.95 30.22
C LYS A 201 20.35 -3.96 30.30
N LEU A 202 19.78 -4.17 31.50
CA LEU A 202 18.33 -4.11 31.71
C LEU A 202 17.78 -2.69 31.59
N ASP A 203 18.53 -1.67 32.02
CA ASP A 203 18.12 -0.26 31.84
C ASP A 203 18.11 0.11 30.34
N LYS A 204 19.08 -0.37 29.56
CA LYS A 204 19.02 -0.27 28.09
C LYS A 204 17.80 -0.99 27.51
N ALA A 205 17.43 -2.17 28.04
CA ALA A 205 16.24 -2.89 27.61
C ALA A 205 14.93 -2.11 27.90
N LYS A 206 14.83 -1.40 29.02
CA LYS A 206 13.68 -0.52 29.31
C LYS A 206 13.52 0.58 28.26
N LEU A 207 14.62 1.21 27.85
CA LEU A 207 14.62 2.23 26.78
C LEU A 207 14.15 1.67 25.43
N LEU A 208 14.28 0.36 25.20
CA LEU A 208 13.83 -0.34 24.01
C LEU A 208 12.38 -0.86 24.11
N GLY A 209 11.67 -0.55 25.19
CA GLY A 209 10.27 -0.93 25.39
C GLY A 209 10.03 -2.15 26.27
N ALA A 210 11.03 -2.57 27.08
CA ALA A 210 10.83 -3.66 28.04
C ALA A 210 9.79 -3.27 29.10
N THR A 211 8.72 -4.06 29.24
CA THR A 211 7.67 -3.82 30.25
C THR A 211 8.17 -4.19 31.65
N HIS A 212 8.86 -5.32 31.75
CA HIS A 212 9.46 -5.83 32.98
C HIS A 212 10.89 -6.31 32.71
N VAL A 213 11.71 -6.26 33.75
CA VAL A 213 13.10 -6.72 33.70
C VAL A 213 13.42 -7.55 34.94
N VAL A 214 14.25 -8.57 34.78
CA VAL A 214 14.69 -9.46 35.87
C VAL A 214 16.20 -9.65 35.81
N ASN A 215 16.90 -9.27 36.88
CA ASN A 215 18.31 -9.56 37.01
C ASN A 215 18.50 -10.96 37.61
N TYR A 216 18.87 -11.94 36.81
CA TYR A 216 18.95 -13.33 37.28
C TYR A 216 20.12 -13.60 38.25
N ARG A 217 21.05 -12.65 38.45
CA ARG A 217 22.06 -12.76 39.53
C ARG A 217 21.48 -12.33 40.89
N LYS A 218 20.56 -11.38 40.88
CA LYS A 218 19.86 -10.89 42.09
C LYS A 218 18.63 -11.74 42.42
N THR A 219 17.99 -12.26 41.38
CA THR A 219 16.83 -13.15 41.46
C THR A 219 17.15 -14.44 40.70
N PRO A 220 17.89 -15.39 41.31
CA PRO A 220 18.27 -16.64 40.64
C PRO A 220 17.09 -17.44 40.10
N ASP A 221 15.99 -17.47 40.86
CA ASP A 221 14.72 -18.03 40.42
C ASP A 221 13.91 -17.00 39.63
N TRP A 222 14.39 -16.69 38.43
CA TRP A 222 13.74 -15.74 37.53
C TRP A 222 12.41 -16.28 36.97
N ALA A 223 12.20 -17.61 36.98
CA ALA A 223 10.96 -18.23 36.53
C ALA A 223 9.82 -17.93 37.49
N ALA A 224 10.03 -18.08 38.80
CA ALA A 224 9.05 -17.70 39.81
C ALA A 224 8.70 -16.19 39.74
N GLU A 225 9.70 -15.33 39.49
CA GLU A 225 9.46 -13.89 39.32
C GLU A 225 8.66 -13.59 38.04
N ALA A 226 8.93 -14.30 36.93
CA ALA A 226 8.13 -14.19 35.71
C ALA A 226 6.67 -14.63 35.93
N MET A 227 6.46 -15.72 36.68
CA MET A 227 5.12 -16.16 37.09
C MET A 227 4.42 -15.11 37.94
N LYS A 228 5.12 -14.49 38.90
CA LYS A 228 4.57 -13.41 39.71
C LYS A 228 4.19 -12.19 38.87
N ILE A 229 5.06 -11.76 37.96
CA ILE A 229 4.80 -10.65 37.02
C ILE A 229 3.55 -10.91 36.17
N THR A 230 3.34 -12.17 35.77
CA THR A 230 2.21 -12.60 34.94
C THR A 230 0.97 -13.01 35.76
N ASN A 231 0.96 -12.77 37.07
CA ASN A 231 -0.12 -13.17 37.98
C ASN A 231 -0.44 -14.67 37.91
N GLY A 232 0.58 -15.50 37.83
CA GLY A 232 0.49 -16.96 37.76
C GLY A 232 0.13 -17.52 36.39
N LYS A 233 -0.04 -16.67 35.35
CA LYS A 233 -0.41 -17.13 34.00
C LYS A 233 0.75 -17.68 33.19
N GLY A 234 1.98 -17.22 33.44
CA GLY A 234 3.15 -17.52 32.62
C GLY A 234 3.22 -16.71 31.32
N ALA A 235 4.33 -16.84 30.59
CA ALA A 235 4.54 -16.19 29.31
C ALA A 235 3.87 -16.95 28.15
N ASP A 236 3.35 -16.25 27.15
CA ASP A 236 2.82 -16.85 25.92
C ASP A 236 3.97 -17.33 25.00
N TYR A 237 5.06 -16.57 24.95
CA TYR A 237 6.25 -16.90 24.16
C TYR A 237 7.50 -16.75 25.01
N ILE A 238 8.42 -17.70 24.89
CA ILE A 238 9.78 -17.62 25.45
C ILE A 238 10.79 -17.70 24.31
N ILE A 239 11.69 -16.71 24.26
CA ILE A 239 12.87 -16.71 23.40
C ILE A 239 14.01 -17.35 24.20
N GLU A 240 14.19 -18.66 24.01
CA GLU A 240 15.12 -19.50 24.76
C GLU A 240 16.50 -19.55 24.07
N ILE A 241 17.51 -18.98 24.74
CA ILE A 241 18.86 -18.79 24.19
C ILE A 241 19.92 -19.54 25.02
N GLY A 242 19.64 -19.77 26.30
CA GLY A 242 20.60 -20.41 27.18
C GLY A 242 20.81 -21.88 26.85
N GLY A 243 19.74 -22.58 26.44
CA GLY A 243 19.75 -23.99 26.06
C GLY A 243 19.53 -24.92 27.24
N THR A 244 20.21 -26.06 27.27
CA THR A 244 19.95 -27.18 28.21
C THR A 244 19.87 -26.77 29.68
N LEU A 245 20.70 -25.81 30.12
CA LEU A 245 20.76 -25.40 31.54
C LEU A 245 19.66 -24.42 31.95
N THR A 246 18.99 -23.76 31.01
CA THR A 246 17.92 -22.77 31.27
C THR A 246 16.54 -23.30 30.91
N LEU A 247 16.48 -24.39 30.13
CA LEU A 247 15.23 -24.93 29.60
C LEU A 247 14.22 -25.32 30.69
N GLN A 248 14.66 -25.87 31.82
CA GLN A 248 13.75 -26.21 32.94
C GLN A 248 13.03 -24.95 33.45
N ALA A 249 13.78 -23.89 33.74
CA ALA A 249 13.20 -22.63 34.21
C ALA A 249 12.28 -21.98 33.15
N SER A 250 12.52 -22.21 31.86
CA SER A 250 11.59 -21.82 30.81
C SER A 250 10.27 -22.59 30.84
N PHE A 251 10.28 -23.90 31.13
CA PHE A 251 9.05 -24.65 31.40
C PHE A 251 8.35 -24.21 32.69
N ASP A 252 9.09 -23.72 33.67
CA ASP A 252 8.52 -23.20 34.91
C ASP A 252 7.90 -21.80 34.73
N ALA A 253 8.32 -21.06 33.70
CA ALA A 253 7.85 -19.71 33.38
C ALA A 253 6.82 -19.65 32.23
N ILE A 254 6.66 -20.73 31.45
CA ILE A 254 5.74 -20.75 30.30
C ILE A 254 4.29 -20.87 30.77
N GLY A 255 3.41 -20.11 30.13
CA GLY A 255 1.97 -20.25 30.30
C GLY A 255 1.40 -21.47 29.59
N PHE A 256 0.21 -21.86 30.01
CA PHE A 256 -0.49 -22.99 29.39
C PHE A 256 -0.76 -22.70 27.90
N ASN A 257 -0.46 -23.67 27.02
CA ASN A 257 -0.49 -23.49 25.55
C ASN A 257 0.54 -22.50 24.98
N GLY A 258 1.54 -22.08 25.76
CA GLY A 258 2.59 -21.18 25.29
C GLY A 258 3.60 -21.84 24.35
N GLN A 259 4.56 -21.06 23.85
CA GLN A 259 5.63 -21.52 22.96
C GLN A 259 7.01 -21.18 23.50
N ILE A 260 7.83 -22.21 23.66
CA ILE A 260 9.26 -22.09 23.97
C ILE A 260 10.03 -22.23 22.65
N ASN A 261 10.53 -21.12 22.13
CA ASN A 261 11.33 -21.06 20.91
C ASN A 261 12.82 -21.23 21.25
N CYS A 262 13.34 -22.43 21.05
CA CYS A 262 14.73 -22.82 21.29
C CYS A 262 15.62 -22.38 20.14
N ILE A 263 16.52 -21.43 20.39
CA ILE A 263 17.34 -20.78 19.36
C ILE A 263 18.82 -21.17 19.49
N GLY A 264 19.34 -21.22 20.71
CA GLY A 264 20.77 -21.44 20.95
C GLY A 264 21.06 -22.20 22.24
N HIS A 265 22.35 -22.51 22.43
CA HIS A 265 22.86 -23.23 23.60
C HIS A 265 24.05 -22.46 24.22
N ILE A 266 23.89 -21.16 24.47
CA ILE A 266 25.01 -20.30 24.93
C ILE A 266 25.59 -20.79 26.27
N THR A 267 24.79 -21.45 27.10
CA THR A 267 25.25 -21.97 28.40
C THR A 267 25.95 -23.32 28.32
N ASN A 268 26.00 -23.97 27.15
CA ASN A 268 26.72 -25.23 26.96
C ASN A 268 28.12 -24.98 26.35
N PRO A 269 29.21 -25.03 27.14
CA PRO A 269 30.58 -24.83 26.65
C PRO A 269 31.10 -26.01 25.81
N ASP A 270 30.38 -27.13 25.75
CA ASP A 270 30.75 -28.34 25.00
C ASP A 270 29.53 -28.89 24.24
N PRO A 271 29.18 -28.29 23.09
CA PRO A 271 28.05 -28.72 22.28
C PRO A 271 28.23 -30.11 21.64
N LEU A 272 29.45 -30.66 21.63
CA LEU A 272 29.81 -31.93 20.98
C LEU A 272 30.11 -33.07 21.98
N GLY A 273 30.10 -32.79 23.28
CA GLY A 273 30.07 -33.81 24.34
C GLY A 273 31.38 -34.51 24.63
N ALA A 274 32.53 -33.84 24.51
CA ALA A 274 33.79 -34.31 25.05
C ALA A 274 33.91 -34.05 26.57
N GLY A 275 33.03 -34.68 27.38
CA GLY A 275 33.36 -35.01 28.78
C GLY A 275 32.43 -34.57 29.92
N LYS A 276 31.19 -34.11 29.67
CA LYS A 276 30.18 -33.97 30.76
C LYS A 276 28.82 -34.52 30.32
N GLU A 277 28.20 -35.36 31.15
CA GLU A 277 26.77 -35.70 31.03
C GLU A 277 25.92 -34.45 31.33
N LEU A 278 25.79 -33.52 30.38
CA LEU A 278 24.72 -32.52 30.44
C LEU A 278 23.39 -33.20 30.10
N ARG A 279 22.64 -33.61 31.14
CA ARG A 279 21.25 -34.06 30.98
C ARG A 279 20.33 -32.85 31.13
N GLY A 280 19.56 -32.56 30.08
CA GLY A 280 18.47 -31.59 30.13
C GLY A 280 17.26 -32.13 30.88
N PRO A 281 16.23 -31.30 31.09
CA PRO A 281 14.98 -31.74 31.70
C PRO A 281 14.22 -32.71 30.78
N ASP A 282 13.26 -33.46 31.35
CA ASP A 282 12.33 -34.29 30.56
C ASP A 282 11.36 -33.39 29.79
N ALA A 283 11.83 -32.87 28.65
CA ALA A 283 11.10 -31.92 27.83
C ALA A 283 9.79 -32.51 27.28
N ALA A 284 9.71 -33.83 27.08
CA ALA A 284 8.50 -34.49 26.61
C ALA A 284 7.41 -34.45 27.69
N PHE A 285 7.76 -34.83 28.91
CA PHE A 285 6.83 -34.74 30.03
C PHE A 285 6.45 -33.29 30.35
N LEU A 286 7.41 -32.36 30.39
CA LEU A 286 7.12 -30.96 30.71
C LEU A 286 6.29 -30.26 29.64
N ALA A 287 6.50 -30.56 28.35
CA ALA A 287 5.64 -30.05 27.28
C ALA A 287 4.20 -30.58 27.42
N LEU A 288 4.04 -31.84 27.82
CA LEU A 288 2.73 -32.43 28.11
C LEU A 288 2.08 -31.80 29.35
N ASP A 289 2.83 -31.58 30.43
CA ASP A 289 2.32 -30.98 31.66
C ASP A 289 1.85 -29.53 31.45
N ARG A 290 2.59 -28.74 30.65
CA ARG A 290 2.26 -27.34 30.34
C ARG A 290 1.36 -27.15 29.12
N LEU A 291 1.04 -28.23 28.40
CA LEU A 291 0.43 -28.21 27.05
C LEU A 291 1.13 -27.23 26.09
N CYS A 292 2.44 -27.02 26.23
CA CYS A 292 3.17 -26.01 25.48
C CYS A 292 3.88 -26.60 24.24
N VAL A 293 4.20 -25.74 23.28
CA VAL A 293 5.03 -26.11 22.13
C VAL A 293 6.49 -25.81 22.45
N VAL A 294 7.37 -26.80 22.29
CA VAL A 294 8.82 -26.61 22.30
C VAL A 294 9.31 -26.71 20.87
N ARG A 295 9.83 -25.60 20.33
CA ARG A 295 10.17 -25.47 18.90
C ARG A 295 11.62 -25.05 18.72
N GLY A 296 12.38 -25.83 17.95
CA GLY A 296 13.67 -25.37 17.42
C GLY A 296 13.47 -24.31 16.34
N VAL A 297 14.22 -23.22 16.41
CA VAL A 297 14.17 -22.13 15.42
C VAL A 297 15.56 -21.92 14.81
N VAL A 298 15.65 -22.05 13.49
CA VAL A 298 16.85 -21.74 12.70
C VAL A 298 16.49 -20.68 11.68
N VAL A 299 16.85 -19.43 11.97
CA VAL A 299 16.62 -18.24 11.12
C VAL A 299 15.23 -18.26 10.48
N GLY A 300 15.00 -17.79 9.25
CA GLY A 300 13.70 -17.77 8.59
C GLY A 300 13.85 -17.70 7.07
N SER A 301 12.73 -17.76 6.36
CA SER A 301 12.71 -17.69 4.89
C SER A 301 12.93 -16.26 4.37
N ARG A 302 13.24 -16.14 3.08
CA ARG A 302 13.26 -14.85 2.38
C ARG A 302 11.91 -14.14 2.45
N GLU A 303 10.81 -14.87 2.31
CA GLU A 303 9.44 -14.35 2.47
C GLU A 303 9.26 -13.72 3.86
N GLN A 304 9.60 -14.46 4.93
CA GLN A 304 9.55 -13.94 6.30
C GLN A 304 10.47 -12.73 6.50
N LEU A 305 11.63 -12.70 5.83
CA LEU A 305 12.53 -11.55 5.84
C LEU A 305 11.89 -10.32 5.18
N GLN A 306 11.16 -10.50 4.09
CA GLN A 306 10.42 -9.41 3.43
C GLN A 306 9.27 -8.91 4.29
N ASP A 307 8.51 -9.80 4.94
CA ASP A 307 7.44 -9.44 5.88
C ASP A 307 7.97 -8.65 7.08
N MET A 308 9.08 -9.13 7.66
CA MET A 308 9.77 -8.45 8.75
C MET A 308 10.24 -7.05 8.31
N LEU A 309 10.83 -6.92 7.13
CA LEU A 309 11.29 -5.62 6.63
C LEU A 309 10.14 -4.64 6.40
N ALA A 310 8.99 -5.12 5.91
CA ALA A 310 7.78 -4.30 5.78
C ALA A 310 7.28 -3.80 7.14
N CYS A 311 7.27 -4.68 8.16
CA CYS A 311 6.94 -4.28 9.53
C CYS A 311 7.93 -3.25 10.09
N PHE A 312 9.23 -3.48 9.89
CA PHE A 312 10.28 -2.58 10.36
C PHE A 312 10.17 -1.21 9.69
N GLU A 313 9.85 -1.15 8.40
CA GLU A 313 9.61 0.11 7.68
C GLU A 313 8.37 0.84 8.21
N ALA A 314 7.25 0.12 8.42
CA ALA A 314 6.03 0.71 8.96
C ALA A 314 6.17 1.22 10.41
N LYS A 315 7.02 0.58 11.21
CA LYS A 315 7.25 0.92 12.63
C LYS A 315 8.55 1.69 12.88
N SER A 316 9.34 1.95 11.83
CA SER A 316 10.66 2.59 11.91
C SER A 316 11.62 1.92 12.93
N ILE A 317 11.61 0.58 13.00
CA ILE A 317 12.42 -0.19 13.96
C ILE A 317 13.89 -0.16 13.54
N ARG A 318 14.78 0.31 14.42
CA ARG A 318 16.23 0.34 14.19
C ARG A 318 16.97 -0.71 15.01
N PRO A 319 17.92 -1.45 14.41
CA PRO A 319 18.83 -2.35 15.13
C PRO A 319 19.61 -1.66 16.25
N VAL A 320 19.80 -2.37 17.36
CA VAL A 320 20.69 -1.94 18.43
C VAL A 320 22.11 -2.39 18.12
N ILE A 321 22.95 -1.46 17.68
CA ILE A 321 24.37 -1.70 17.43
C ILE A 321 25.16 -1.23 18.65
N ASP A 322 25.91 -2.13 19.27
CA ASP A 322 26.75 -1.84 20.42
C ASP A 322 28.05 -1.17 20.00
N ARG A 323 28.69 -1.74 18.97
CA ARG A 323 29.98 -1.27 18.47
C ARG A 323 30.18 -1.60 17.00
N VAL A 324 30.78 -0.65 16.29
CA VAL A 324 31.26 -0.81 14.92
C VAL A 324 32.78 -0.85 14.92
N PHE A 325 33.37 -1.87 14.32
CA PHE A 325 34.81 -2.03 14.11
C PHE A 325 35.13 -1.78 12.63
N SER A 326 36.35 -1.32 12.35
CA SER A 326 36.83 -1.26 10.97
C SER A 326 37.19 -2.65 10.44
N PHE A 327 37.28 -2.79 9.12
CA PHE A 327 37.60 -4.07 8.48
C PHE A 327 38.92 -4.67 8.97
N ASP A 328 39.96 -3.85 9.18
CA ASP A 328 41.26 -4.30 9.69
C ASP A 328 41.21 -4.74 11.18
N GLU A 329 40.19 -4.31 11.91
CA GLU A 329 39.96 -4.68 13.32
C GLU A 329 39.08 -5.93 13.48
N THR A 330 38.88 -6.71 12.41
CA THR A 330 38.03 -7.90 12.41
C THR A 330 38.31 -8.85 13.57
N ARG A 331 39.58 -9.15 13.88
CA ARG A 331 39.93 -10.03 15.01
C ARG A 331 39.44 -9.46 16.36
N ALA A 332 39.64 -8.16 16.58
CA ALA A 332 39.17 -7.50 17.79
C ALA A 332 37.63 -7.51 17.90
N ALA A 333 36.91 -7.47 16.77
CA ALA A 333 35.46 -7.61 16.76
C ALA A 333 35.01 -9.02 17.21
N TYR A 334 35.72 -10.08 16.81
CA TYR A 334 35.49 -11.45 17.29
C TYR A 334 35.78 -11.60 18.79
N ASP A 335 36.92 -11.06 19.26
CA ASP A 335 37.25 -11.04 20.69
C ASP A 335 36.17 -10.32 21.51
N TYR A 336 35.69 -9.17 21.01
CA TYR A 336 34.64 -8.40 21.66
C TYR A 336 33.30 -9.14 21.70
N LEU A 337 32.91 -9.77 20.60
CA LEU A 337 31.72 -10.64 20.55
C LEU A 337 31.83 -11.76 21.60
N TRP A 338 32.97 -12.45 21.63
CA TRP A 338 33.21 -13.61 22.50
C TRP A 338 33.19 -13.26 23.99
N SER A 339 33.64 -12.05 24.34
CA SER A 339 33.59 -11.54 25.71
C SER A 339 32.17 -11.39 26.28
N SER A 340 31.13 -11.43 25.44
CA SER A 340 29.71 -11.32 25.82
C SER A 340 29.34 -10.04 26.59
N THR A 341 30.17 -8.99 26.52
CA THR A 341 29.92 -7.71 27.21
C THR A 341 28.94 -6.81 26.45
N HIS A 342 28.78 -7.01 25.15
CA HIS A 342 27.93 -6.21 24.27
C HIS A 342 26.42 -6.31 24.57
N THR A 343 25.65 -5.33 24.08
CA THR A 343 24.18 -5.32 24.04
C THR A 343 23.71 -5.12 22.60
N GLY A 344 22.93 -6.06 22.07
CA GLY A 344 22.55 -6.03 20.65
C GLY A 344 23.62 -6.62 19.75
N LYS A 345 24.08 -5.87 18.73
CA LYS A 345 24.90 -6.38 17.62
C LYS A 345 26.29 -5.73 17.54
N VAL A 346 27.26 -6.52 17.08
CA VAL A 346 28.63 -6.09 16.76
C VAL A 346 28.78 -6.08 15.25
N VAL A 347 29.28 -4.99 14.68
CA VAL A 347 29.36 -4.80 13.22
C VAL A 347 30.79 -4.51 12.80
N ILE A 348 31.18 -5.05 11.65
CA ILE A 348 32.42 -4.73 10.95
C ILE A 348 32.05 -3.90 9.72
N SER A 349 32.51 -2.65 9.65
CA SER A 349 32.30 -1.75 8.52
C SER A 349 33.42 -1.93 7.50
N ILE A 350 33.05 -2.09 6.23
CA ILE A 350 33.98 -2.27 5.11
C ILE A 350 34.23 -0.90 4.45
N PRO A 351 35.49 -0.58 4.07
CA PRO A 351 35.90 0.76 3.64
C PRO A 351 34.99 1.40 2.58
N ARG A 352 34.78 2.72 2.72
CA ARG A 352 33.97 3.52 1.81
C ARG A 352 34.73 3.85 0.53
N LYS A 353 34.02 3.95 -0.61
CA LYS A 353 34.61 4.53 -1.85
C LYS A 353 34.62 6.05 -1.71
N LYS A 354 35.67 6.73 -2.21
CA LYS A 354 35.70 8.20 -2.29
C LYS A 354 34.54 8.70 -3.15
N CYS A 355 33.83 9.71 -2.66
CA CYS A 355 32.79 10.41 -3.42
C CYS A 355 33.45 11.20 -4.56
N VAL A 356 33.06 10.91 -5.81
CA VAL A 356 33.59 11.57 -7.01
C VAL A 356 32.68 12.67 -7.56
N GLU A 357 31.42 12.74 -7.12
CA GLU A 357 30.44 13.74 -7.55
C GLU A 357 30.22 14.77 -6.42
N ASN A 358 30.89 15.92 -6.55
CA ASN A 358 30.85 17.03 -5.59
C ASN A 358 29.61 17.92 -5.84
N THR A 359 28.40 17.40 -5.64
CA THR A 359 27.15 18.19 -5.76
C THR A 359 26.63 18.62 -4.38
N PHE A 360 26.39 19.93 -4.21
CA PHE A 360 25.85 20.57 -3.00
C PHE A 360 24.32 20.39 -2.91
N PRO A 361 23.66 20.28 -1.72
CA PRO A 361 24.19 20.39 -0.35
C PRO A 361 24.22 19.07 0.48
N VAL A 362 25.37 18.86 1.15
CA VAL A 362 25.72 18.13 2.40
C VAL A 362 25.12 16.77 2.85
N CYS A 363 26.05 15.81 2.97
CA CYS A 363 26.25 14.63 3.86
C CYS A 363 25.22 13.49 3.98
N GLY A 364 23.91 13.70 3.83
CA GLY A 364 22.95 12.60 3.94
C GLY A 364 23.10 11.54 2.84
N THR A 365 23.37 11.99 1.62
CA THR A 365 23.54 11.13 0.44
C THR A 365 24.79 10.25 0.51
N CYS A 366 25.93 10.78 0.95
CA CYS A 366 27.16 9.99 1.05
C CYS A 366 27.06 8.91 2.12
N ILE A 367 26.43 9.20 3.26
CA ILE A 367 26.16 8.20 4.31
C ILE A 367 25.22 7.12 3.78
N ARG A 368 24.10 7.52 3.13
CA ARG A 368 23.14 6.59 2.52
C ARG A 368 23.76 5.68 1.45
N LEU A 369 24.73 6.18 0.69
CA LEU A 369 25.43 5.45 -0.38
C LEU A 369 26.74 4.79 0.08
N ASN A 370 27.08 4.89 1.38
CA ASN A 370 28.36 4.43 1.96
C ASN A 370 29.59 4.90 1.18
N LEU A 371 29.67 6.22 0.98
CA LEU A 371 30.75 6.96 0.33
C LEU A 371 31.53 7.82 1.35
N GLU A 372 32.83 7.95 1.14
CA GLU A 372 33.69 8.87 1.87
C GLU A 372 33.56 10.27 1.24
N CYS A 373 33.06 11.23 2.01
CA CYS A 373 32.89 12.60 1.51
C CYS A 373 34.26 13.30 1.52
N VAL A 374 34.87 13.47 0.35
CA VAL A 374 36.13 14.20 0.20
C VAL A 374 35.79 15.65 -0.14
N ARG A 375 36.09 16.58 0.78
CA ARG A 375 35.93 18.03 0.56
C ARG A 375 37.27 18.73 0.68
N ASP A 376 37.52 19.68 -0.21
CA ASP A 376 38.59 20.65 -0.02
C ASP A 376 38.25 21.58 1.15
N THR A 377 39.25 21.94 1.95
CA THR A 377 39.08 22.88 3.08
C THR A 377 38.60 24.25 2.57
N ILE A 378 37.43 24.69 3.06
CA ILE A 378 36.84 25.99 2.72
C ILE A 378 37.81 27.11 3.10
N ARG A 379 38.16 28.00 2.16
CA ARG A 379 38.83 29.28 2.46
C ARG A 379 37.93 30.09 3.41
N ARG A 380 38.46 30.48 4.57
CA ARG A 380 37.79 31.40 5.51
C ARG A 380 37.49 32.73 4.82
N ILE A 381 36.21 33.00 4.54
CA ILE A 381 35.74 34.35 4.23
C ILE A 381 35.32 34.98 5.56
N VAL A 382 36.10 35.96 6.01
CA VAL A 382 35.74 36.83 7.14
C VAL A 382 34.77 37.89 6.59
N PRO A 383 33.54 38.04 7.13
CA PRO A 383 32.68 39.13 6.72
C PRO A 383 33.19 40.44 7.32
N PRO A 384 33.34 41.52 6.53
CA PRO A 384 33.71 42.81 7.10
C PRO A 384 32.51 43.42 7.85
N SER A 385 32.84 44.02 8.98
CA SER A 385 31.94 44.67 9.94
C SER A 385 31.10 45.80 9.36
N ARG A 386 29.87 45.93 9.87
CA ARG A 386 29.03 47.12 9.72
C ARG A 386 29.76 48.36 10.24
N SER A 387 29.95 49.37 9.38
CA SER A 387 29.92 50.78 9.78
C SER A 387 29.72 51.72 8.59
N SER A 388 28.84 52.71 8.83
CA SER A 388 28.76 54.07 8.27
C SER A 388 28.33 54.33 6.82
N ALA A 389 27.19 55.02 6.72
CA ALA A 389 26.89 56.22 5.88
C ALA A 389 26.89 56.01 4.35
N LYS A 390 26.13 56.70 3.49
CA LYS A 390 25.06 57.72 3.50
C LYS A 390 24.67 57.88 2.00
N GLU A 391 23.48 58.44 1.73
CA GLU A 391 23.08 59.19 0.51
C GLU A 391 22.97 58.38 -0.82
N ALA A 392 21.78 58.08 -1.34
CA ALA A 392 20.79 58.93 -2.04
C ALA A 392 21.16 59.29 -3.49
N THR A 393 20.31 58.85 -4.45
CA THR A 393 19.67 59.59 -5.57
C THR A 393 19.61 58.87 -6.93
N GLY A 394 18.47 59.02 -7.62
CA GLY A 394 18.30 58.93 -9.09
C GLY A 394 17.71 57.61 -9.62
N THR A 395 16.38 57.46 -9.74
CA THR A 395 15.50 57.75 -10.90
C THR A 395 15.70 56.87 -12.14
N GLY A 396 14.66 56.13 -12.56
CA GLY A 396 14.57 55.55 -13.92
C GLY A 396 13.59 54.38 -14.10
N GLU A 397 12.33 54.72 -14.37
CA GLU A 397 11.33 54.04 -15.23
C GLU A 397 10.79 52.62 -14.94
N GLU A 398 9.46 52.58 -14.91
CA GLU A 398 8.56 51.42 -14.92
C GLU A 398 8.60 50.68 -16.27
N SER A 399 8.58 49.35 -16.22
CA SER A 399 7.82 48.56 -17.20
C SER A 399 7.24 47.30 -16.55
N LEU A 400 5.93 47.13 -16.76
CA LEU A 400 5.10 46.01 -16.35
C LEU A 400 5.67 44.67 -16.85
N ARG A 401 5.87 43.70 -15.94
CA ARG A 401 5.86 42.26 -16.27
C ARG A 401 5.17 41.45 -15.18
N GLN A 402 4.22 40.64 -15.62
CA GLN A 402 3.42 39.67 -14.88
C GLN A 402 4.30 38.65 -14.11
N PRO A 403 3.85 38.11 -12.97
CA PRO A 403 4.51 36.97 -12.35
C PRO A 403 4.12 35.69 -13.09
N VAL A 404 5.06 35.15 -13.86
CA VAL A 404 5.01 33.78 -14.37
C VAL A 404 5.27 32.84 -13.20
N PHE A 405 4.27 32.03 -12.85
CA PHE A 405 4.44 30.91 -11.93
C PHE A 405 5.37 29.87 -12.56
N GLU A 406 6.47 29.56 -11.87
CA GLU A 406 7.39 28.47 -12.23
C GLU A 406 6.66 27.12 -12.14
N SER A 407 6.44 26.52 -13.31
CA SER A 407 6.00 25.14 -13.44
C SER A 407 7.16 24.22 -13.04
N THR A 408 6.94 23.40 -12.02
CA THR A 408 7.87 22.35 -11.63
C THR A 408 7.94 21.30 -12.72
N ALA A 409 9.15 21.08 -13.22
CA ALA A 409 9.50 20.27 -14.37
C ALA A 409 9.06 18.80 -14.28
N LEU A 410 8.07 18.46 -15.09
CA LEU A 410 7.92 17.14 -15.71
C LEU A 410 8.26 17.31 -17.19
N THR A 411 9.46 16.88 -17.59
CA THR A 411 9.75 16.24 -18.89
C THR A 411 11.26 16.11 -19.12
N ARG A 412 11.73 14.86 -19.27
CA ARG A 412 12.72 14.50 -20.30
C ARG A 412 12.44 13.07 -20.77
N PRO A 413 12.45 12.81 -22.09
CA PRO A 413 12.07 11.52 -22.65
C PRO A 413 13.27 10.56 -22.63
N LEU A 414 13.11 9.40 -21.99
CA LEU A 414 14.06 8.30 -22.12
C LEU A 414 13.62 7.39 -23.27
N ALA A 415 14.30 7.54 -24.39
CA ALA A 415 14.21 6.65 -25.53
C ALA A 415 14.79 5.26 -25.17
N CYS A 416 14.03 4.23 -25.56
CA CYS A 416 14.41 2.83 -25.82
C CYS A 416 15.49 2.18 -24.93
N LEU A 417 15.06 1.45 -23.89
CA LEU A 417 15.80 0.32 -23.31
C LEU A 417 14.86 -0.90 -23.16
N PRO A 418 15.32 -2.15 -23.38
CA PRO A 418 14.44 -3.30 -23.61
C PRO A 418 13.97 -3.99 -22.33
N LEU A 419 12.68 -4.37 -22.32
CA LEU A 419 12.04 -5.48 -21.56
C LEU A 419 12.50 -5.66 -20.09
N GLN A 420 12.11 -4.72 -19.22
CA GLN A 420 12.24 -4.83 -17.75
C GLN A 420 10.96 -5.42 -17.11
N THR A 421 11.16 -6.20 -16.05
CA THR A 421 10.23 -7.17 -15.42
C THR A 421 8.82 -6.70 -15.12
N GLU A 422 7.85 -7.51 -15.54
CA GLU A 422 6.42 -7.41 -15.22
C GLU A 422 6.18 -7.17 -13.71
N SER A 423 6.94 -7.83 -12.83
CA SER A 423 6.79 -7.72 -11.37
C SER A 423 7.10 -6.34 -10.79
N LEU A 424 8.07 -5.59 -11.34
CA LEU A 424 8.37 -4.22 -10.90
C LEU A 424 7.30 -3.24 -11.34
N ARG A 425 6.80 -3.40 -12.57
CA ARG A 425 5.75 -2.55 -13.14
C ARG A 425 4.41 -2.77 -12.45
N ARG A 426 4.09 -4.02 -12.09
CA ARG A 426 2.92 -4.38 -11.28
C ARG A 426 2.96 -3.76 -9.88
N ARG A 427 4.12 -3.79 -9.20
CA ARG A 427 4.28 -3.12 -7.90
C ARG A 427 4.15 -1.60 -8.02
N HIS A 428 4.67 -1.02 -9.10
CA HIS A 428 4.49 0.42 -9.35
C HIS A 428 3.02 0.77 -9.61
N ALA A 429 2.32 0.00 -10.42
CA ALA A 429 0.88 0.17 -10.68
C ALA A 429 0.07 0.06 -9.38
N MET A 430 0.33 -0.94 -8.53
CA MET A 430 -0.36 -1.05 -7.24
C MET A 430 -0.06 0.14 -6.30
N ASN A 431 1.19 0.61 -6.25
CA ASN A 431 1.52 1.83 -5.50
C ASN A 431 0.81 3.07 -6.04
N HIS A 432 0.68 3.18 -7.37
CA HIS A 432 -0.07 4.26 -8.02
C HIS A 432 -1.56 4.18 -7.70
N TYR A 433 -2.13 2.96 -7.67
CA TYR A 433 -3.50 2.75 -7.21
C TYR A 433 -3.71 3.31 -5.79
N ILE A 434 -2.88 2.85 -4.85
CA ILE A 434 -3.02 3.16 -3.43
C ILE A 434 -2.82 4.66 -3.17
N LYS A 435 -1.80 5.28 -3.77
CA LYS A 435 -1.39 6.66 -3.44
C LYS A 435 -2.04 7.74 -4.29
N VAL A 436 -2.57 7.38 -5.46
CA VAL A 436 -3.05 8.37 -6.44
C VAL A 436 -4.49 8.06 -6.81
N LEU A 437 -4.76 6.94 -7.48
CA LEU A 437 -6.11 6.70 -8.01
C LEU A 437 -7.18 6.62 -6.94
N SER A 438 -6.90 5.97 -5.80
CA SER A 438 -7.85 5.87 -4.69
C SER A 438 -8.27 7.25 -4.15
N GLU A 439 -7.40 8.26 -4.26
CA GLU A 439 -7.68 9.64 -3.82
C GLU A 439 -8.42 10.45 -4.89
N LEU A 440 -8.22 10.14 -6.19
CA LEU A 440 -8.86 10.85 -7.30
C LEU A 440 -10.34 10.49 -7.49
N LEU A 441 -10.82 9.43 -6.83
CA LEU A 441 -12.16 8.88 -7.00
C LEU A 441 -13.07 9.04 -5.77
N THR A 442 -12.50 9.42 -4.62
CA THR A 442 -13.24 9.48 -3.36
C THR A 442 -13.64 10.90 -3.01
N VAL A 443 -14.82 11.07 -2.42
CA VAL A 443 -15.23 12.34 -1.81
C VAL A 443 -14.82 12.49 -0.35
N SER A 444 -14.30 11.44 0.28
CA SER A 444 -13.91 11.44 1.68
C SER A 444 -12.70 10.55 1.91
N ARG A 445 -11.58 11.15 2.32
CA ARG A 445 -10.37 10.40 2.73
C ARG A 445 -10.65 9.46 3.91
N HIS A 446 -11.60 9.82 4.77
CA HIS A 446 -11.93 9.02 5.95
C HIS A 446 -12.79 7.81 5.59
N ASN A 447 -13.65 7.93 4.58
CA ASN A 447 -14.57 6.87 4.12
C ASN A 447 -14.19 6.39 2.71
N ASN A 448 -12.89 6.18 2.49
CA ASN A 448 -12.36 5.75 1.20
C ASN A 448 -12.35 4.22 1.06
N SER A 449 -13.44 3.66 0.56
CA SER A 449 -13.63 2.22 0.37
C SER A 449 -12.74 1.57 -0.67
N PHE A 450 -12.16 2.36 -1.59
CA PHE A 450 -11.09 1.84 -2.46
C PHE A 450 -9.88 1.35 -1.66
N LEU A 451 -9.65 1.94 -0.47
CA LEU A 451 -8.60 1.54 0.45
C LEU A 451 -9.11 0.64 1.58
N SER A 452 -10.27 0.92 2.17
CA SER A 452 -10.76 0.16 3.33
C SER A 452 -11.41 -1.17 2.97
N ASP A 453 -12.00 -1.30 1.79
CA ASP A 453 -12.78 -2.49 1.40
C ASP A 453 -12.11 -3.24 0.25
N PHE A 454 -11.80 -2.55 -0.85
CA PHE A 454 -11.24 -3.17 -2.06
C PHE A 454 -9.81 -3.67 -1.91
N LEU A 455 -8.93 -2.89 -1.28
CA LEU A 455 -7.54 -3.29 -1.12
C LEU A 455 -7.38 -4.52 -0.20
N PRO A 456 -8.09 -4.64 0.95
CA PRO A 456 -8.10 -5.87 1.72
C PRO A 456 -8.69 -7.06 0.95
N MET A 457 -9.83 -6.90 0.26
CA MET A 457 -10.39 -7.97 -0.57
C MET A 457 -9.43 -8.43 -1.68
N ALA A 458 -8.57 -7.54 -2.19
CA ALA A 458 -7.58 -7.89 -3.21
C ALA A 458 -6.47 -8.81 -2.68
N ILE A 459 -6.25 -8.87 -1.37
CA ILE A 459 -5.30 -9.83 -0.76
C ILE A 459 -5.82 -11.26 -0.92
N GLU A 460 -7.14 -11.43 -0.81
CA GLU A 460 -7.82 -12.74 -0.85
C GLU A 460 -8.27 -13.11 -2.27
N SER A 461 -8.41 -12.12 -3.17
CA SER A 461 -8.89 -12.31 -4.55
C SER A 461 -7.84 -11.89 -5.58
N PRO A 462 -7.18 -12.88 -6.22
CA PRO A 462 -6.29 -12.60 -7.34
C PRO A 462 -6.98 -11.84 -8.48
N ALA A 463 -8.26 -12.12 -8.75
CA ALA A 463 -9.02 -11.43 -9.79
C ALA A 463 -9.17 -9.93 -9.49
N LEU A 464 -9.45 -9.58 -8.24
CA LEU A 464 -9.53 -8.18 -7.82
C LEU A 464 -8.14 -7.52 -7.83
N ALA A 465 -7.10 -8.19 -7.34
CA ALA A 465 -5.73 -7.67 -7.41
C ALA A 465 -5.29 -7.36 -8.83
N GLU A 466 -5.55 -8.25 -9.79
CA GLU A 466 -5.27 -8.01 -11.21
C GLU A 466 -6.10 -6.85 -11.76
N ALA A 467 -7.39 -6.75 -11.40
CA ALA A 467 -8.25 -5.64 -11.83
C ALA A 467 -7.73 -4.28 -11.33
N LEU A 468 -7.29 -4.19 -10.08
CA LEU A 468 -6.67 -2.98 -9.52
C LEU A 468 -5.39 -2.58 -10.26
N ILE A 469 -4.54 -3.57 -10.60
CA ILE A 469 -3.31 -3.35 -11.36
C ILE A 469 -3.63 -2.91 -12.79
N ALA A 470 -4.63 -3.53 -13.44
CA ALA A 470 -5.08 -3.18 -14.77
C ALA A 470 -5.58 -1.74 -14.83
N TYR A 471 -6.41 -1.35 -13.86
CA TYR A 471 -6.91 0.01 -13.77
C TYR A 471 -5.77 1.03 -13.58
N ALA A 472 -4.87 0.77 -12.62
CA ALA A 472 -3.75 1.66 -12.36
C ALA A 472 -2.77 1.78 -13.52
N SER A 473 -2.50 0.67 -14.21
CA SER A 473 -1.64 0.67 -15.39
C SER A 473 -2.30 1.41 -16.56
N GLY A 474 -3.62 1.29 -16.73
CA GLY A 474 -4.38 2.03 -17.73
C GLY A 474 -4.33 3.53 -17.49
N HIS A 475 -4.55 3.97 -16.25
CA HIS A 475 -4.41 5.38 -15.90
C HIS A 475 -2.97 5.87 -16.06
N LEU A 476 -1.97 5.11 -15.63
CA LEU A 476 -0.57 5.46 -15.88
C LEU A 476 -0.28 5.59 -17.38
N SER A 477 -0.87 4.75 -18.22
CA SER A 477 -0.74 4.83 -19.67
C SER A 477 -1.37 6.09 -20.28
N SER A 478 -2.35 6.70 -19.63
CA SER A 478 -2.90 8.00 -20.08
C SER A 478 -1.98 9.18 -19.73
N LEU A 479 -1.13 9.01 -18.71
CA LEU A 479 -0.13 10.00 -18.28
C LEU A 479 1.23 9.84 -18.97
N ASP A 480 1.63 8.59 -19.22
CA ASP A 480 2.93 8.21 -19.78
C ASP A 480 2.75 7.02 -20.73
N SER A 481 2.99 7.25 -22.02
CA SER A 481 2.83 6.24 -23.07
C SER A 481 3.76 5.04 -22.90
N SER A 482 4.81 5.12 -22.09
CA SER A 482 5.68 3.98 -21.77
C SER A 482 4.96 2.83 -21.04
N TYR A 483 3.80 3.11 -20.43
CA TYR A 483 2.95 2.11 -19.77
C TYR A 483 1.95 1.42 -20.71
N THR A 484 1.88 1.77 -22.00
CA THR A 484 0.88 1.23 -22.94
C THR A 484 0.88 -0.30 -22.98
N THR A 485 2.04 -0.93 -23.19
CA THR A 485 2.15 -2.39 -23.25
C THR A 485 1.74 -3.04 -21.91
N VAL A 486 2.14 -2.42 -20.80
CA VAL A 486 1.88 -2.91 -19.44
C VAL A 486 0.40 -2.85 -19.12
N SER A 487 -0.26 -1.77 -19.53
CA SER A 487 -1.71 -1.62 -19.41
C SER A 487 -2.44 -2.72 -20.16
N LEU A 488 -2.01 -3.06 -21.38
CA LEU A 488 -2.64 -4.11 -22.18
C LEU A 488 -2.42 -5.50 -21.55
N GLU A 489 -1.20 -5.79 -21.09
CA GLU A 489 -0.87 -7.03 -20.39
C GLU A 489 -1.67 -7.18 -19.08
N ALA A 490 -1.69 -6.14 -18.25
CA ALA A 490 -2.42 -6.14 -16.99
C ALA A 490 -3.93 -6.32 -17.20
N ARG A 491 -4.50 -5.65 -18.22
CA ARG A 491 -5.92 -5.82 -18.59
C ARG A 491 -6.22 -7.24 -19.06
N SER A 492 -5.35 -7.84 -19.88
CA SER A 492 -5.47 -9.23 -20.29
C SER A 492 -5.45 -10.18 -19.08
N ASN A 493 -4.50 -9.98 -18.16
CA ASN A 493 -4.39 -10.77 -16.93
C ASN A 493 -5.63 -10.65 -16.04
N ALA A 494 -6.17 -9.43 -15.87
CA ALA A 494 -7.37 -9.19 -15.09
C ALA A 494 -8.60 -9.90 -15.67
N LEU A 495 -8.79 -9.82 -16.99
CA LEU A 495 -9.90 -10.51 -17.66
C LEU A 495 -9.76 -12.04 -17.58
N GLN A 496 -8.54 -12.57 -17.72
CA GLN A 496 -8.28 -14.01 -17.55
C GLN A 496 -8.54 -14.47 -16.11
N ALA A 497 -8.09 -13.71 -15.11
CA ALA A 497 -8.30 -14.03 -13.71
C ALA A 497 -9.80 -13.99 -13.36
N LEU A 498 -10.52 -12.95 -13.79
CA LEU A 498 -11.96 -12.85 -13.60
C LEU A 498 -12.71 -14.02 -14.26
N SER A 499 -12.40 -14.33 -15.51
CA SER A 499 -13.01 -15.45 -16.23
C SER A 499 -12.78 -16.79 -15.52
N ARG A 500 -11.58 -17.05 -15.02
CA ARG A 500 -11.29 -18.29 -14.28
C ARG A 500 -12.14 -18.43 -13.03
N VAL A 501 -12.25 -17.35 -12.24
CA VAL A 501 -12.96 -17.40 -10.96
C VAL A 501 -14.48 -17.49 -11.17
N VAL A 502 -15.03 -16.79 -12.17
CA VAL A 502 -16.47 -16.88 -12.53
C VAL A 502 -16.87 -18.28 -13.00
N CYS A 503 -15.95 -19.05 -13.59
CA CYS A 503 -16.22 -20.41 -14.07
C CYS A 503 -16.13 -21.50 -12.97
N LEU A 504 -15.74 -21.17 -11.74
CA LEU A 504 -15.67 -22.14 -10.66
C LEU A 504 -17.08 -22.49 -10.12
N PRO A 505 -17.32 -23.75 -9.68
CA PRO A 505 -18.61 -24.13 -9.09
C PRO A 505 -18.95 -23.26 -7.88
N ALA A 506 -20.19 -22.78 -7.81
CA ALA A 506 -20.69 -21.85 -6.79
C ALA A 506 -20.94 -22.51 -5.41
N ASP A 507 -20.08 -23.45 -5.00
CA ASP A 507 -20.26 -24.22 -3.76
C ASP A 507 -19.78 -23.47 -2.51
N ASN A 508 -19.26 -22.24 -2.65
CA ASN A 508 -18.77 -21.43 -1.54
C ASN A 508 -19.20 -19.95 -1.67
N PRO A 509 -20.15 -19.45 -0.85
CA PRO A 509 -20.63 -18.07 -0.90
C PRO A 509 -19.57 -17.03 -0.51
N SER A 510 -18.40 -17.45 0.00
CA SER A 510 -17.31 -16.56 0.43
C SER A 510 -16.58 -15.82 -0.71
N PHE A 511 -16.95 -16.03 -1.98
CA PHE A 511 -16.25 -15.44 -3.13
C PHE A 511 -17.08 -14.45 -3.96
N THR A 512 -18.37 -14.24 -3.66
CA THR A 512 -19.22 -13.37 -4.50
C THR A 512 -18.78 -11.90 -4.45
N GLU A 513 -18.48 -11.37 -3.27
CA GLU A 513 -18.11 -9.95 -3.10
C GLU A 513 -16.78 -9.59 -3.78
N PRO A 514 -15.68 -10.37 -3.66
CA PRO A 514 -14.45 -10.04 -4.36
C PRO A 514 -14.52 -10.19 -5.89
N ILE A 515 -15.33 -11.12 -6.41
CA ILE A 515 -15.56 -11.28 -7.87
C ILE A 515 -16.34 -10.08 -8.41
N LEU A 516 -17.40 -9.68 -7.69
CA LEU A 516 -18.22 -8.53 -8.04
C LEU A 516 -17.40 -7.23 -7.96
N SER A 517 -16.58 -7.07 -6.93
CA SER A 517 -15.63 -5.96 -6.79
C SER A 517 -14.64 -5.89 -7.95
N ALA A 518 -14.11 -7.04 -8.41
CA ALA A 518 -13.22 -7.07 -9.57
C ALA A 518 -13.94 -6.59 -10.85
N SER A 519 -15.20 -6.97 -11.02
CA SER A 519 -16.03 -6.52 -12.14
C SER A 519 -16.32 -5.02 -12.09
N LEU A 520 -16.59 -4.49 -10.89
CA LEU A 520 -16.80 -3.05 -10.67
C LEU A 520 -15.53 -2.22 -10.90
N ILE A 521 -14.35 -2.70 -10.47
CA ILE A 521 -13.09 -2.02 -10.77
C ILE A 521 -12.81 -1.95 -12.27
N LEU A 522 -13.04 -3.05 -13.00
CA LEU A 522 -12.87 -3.03 -14.46
C LEU A 522 -13.86 -2.05 -15.09
N LEU A 523 -15.10 -2.04 -14.64
CA LEU A 523 -16.12 -1.08 -15.05
C LEU A 523 -15.64 0.38 -14.82
N THR A 524 -15.22 0.74 -13.60
CA THR A 524 -14.70 2.07 -13.29
C THR A 524 -13.47 2.41 -14.15
N SER A 525 -12.61 1.44 -14.44
CA SER A 525 -11.48 1.59 -15.35
C SER A 525 -11.94 1.95 -16.77
N GLU A 526 -12.94 1.27 -17.31
CA GLU A 526 -13.46 1.57 -18.65
C GLU A 526 -14.09 2.97 -18.76
N VAL A 527 -14.74 3.45 -17.69
CA VAL A 527 -15.23 4.84 -17.60
C VAL A 527 -14.07 5.82 -17.71
N CYS A 528 -13.04 5.64 -16.88
CA CYS A 528 -11.91 6.57 -16.82
C CYS A 528 -11.09 6.57 -18.11
N LEU A 529 -11.02 5.43 -18.81
CA LEU A 529 -10.28 5.26 -20.06
C LEU A 529 -11.12 5.51 -21.32
N GLY A 530 -12.44 5.69 -21.19
CA GLY A 530 -13.36 6.04 -22.28
C GLY A 530 -13.76 4.87 -23.19
N SER A 531 -14.01 3.68 -22.64
CA SER A 531 -14.48 2.51 -23.42
C SER A 531 -15.90 2.08 -23.02
N HIS A 532 -16.89 2.65 -23.71
CA HIS A 532 -18.30 2.46 -23.34
C HIS A 532 -18.86 1.05 -23.53
N SER A 533 -18.54 0.38 -24.66
CA SER A 533 -19.03 -0.99 -24.90
C SER A 533 -18.49 -1.97 -23.86
N SER A 534 -17.21 -1.84 -23.50
CA SER A 534 -16.58 -2.63 -22.44
C SER A 534 -17.20 -2.33 -21.08
N TRP A 535 -17.45 -1.05 -20.78
CA TRP A 535 -18.13 -0.62 -19.56
C TRP A 535 -19.49 -1.30 -19.39
N TYR A 536 -20.34 -1.26 -20.41
CA TYR A 536 -21.68 -1.83 -20.33
C TYR A 536 -21.65 -3.36 -20.16
N ASN A 537 -20.69 -4.04 -20.81
CA ASN A 537 -20.49 -5.48 -20.62
C ASN A 537 -20.13 -5.83 -19.17
N HIS A 538 -19.23 -5.06 -18.54
CA HIS A 538 -18.90 -5.25 -17.12
C HIS A 538 -20.09 -4.97 -16.20
N LEU A 539 -20.89 -3.94 -16.52
CA LEU A 539 -22.10 -3.61 -15.78
C LEU A 539 -23.15 -4.75 -15.84
N ILE A 540 -23.40 -5.30 -17.03
CA ILE A 540 -24.29 -6.46 -17.20
C ILE A 540 -23.76 -7.69 -16.45
N GLY A 541 -22.44 -7.94 -16.50
CA GLY A 541 -21.80 -9.00 -15.73
C GLY A 541 -22.00 -8.84 -14.22
N ALA A 542 -21.78 -7.62 -13.70
CA ALA A 542 -22.03 -7.28 -12.30
C ALA A 542 -23.50 -7.49 -11.90
N LYS A 543 -24.44 -7.06 -12.75
CA LYS A 543 -25.88 -7.32 -12.55
C LYS A 543 -26.17 -8.82 -12.43
N HIS A 544 -25.61 -9.65 -13.31
CA HIS A 544 -25.80 -11.09 -13.23
C HIS A 544 -25.26 -11.69 -11.93
N LEU A 545 -24.06 -11.28 -11.51
CA LEU A 545 -23.46 -11.69 -10.23
C LEU A 545 -24.30 -11.27 -9.02
N ILE A 546 -24.84 -10.05 -9.03
CA ILE A 546 -25.75 -9.57 -7.99
C ILE A 546 -27.02 -10.42 -7.96
N THR A 547 -27.65 -10.67 -9.11
CA THR A 547 -28.89 -11.45 -9.17
C THR A 547 -28.72 -12.91 -8.79
N SER A 548 -27.53 -13.49 -8.99
CA SER A 548 -27.23 -14.88 -8.63
C SER A 548 -26.66 -15.04 -7.22
N ALA A 549 -26.43 -13.94 -6.49
CA ALA A 549 -25.89 -13.99 -5.14
C ALA A 549 -26.80 -14.77 -4.18
N GLN A 550 -26.20 -15.60 -3.33
CA GLN A 550 -26.89 -16.39 -2.33
C GLN A 550 -26.23 -16.23 -0.97
N HIS A 551 -27.03 -16.02 0.06
CA HIS A 551 -26.58 -15.97 1.45
C HIS A 551 -27.62 -16.65 2.34
N GLN A 552 -27.24 -17.00 3.59
CA GLN A 552 -28.16 -17.63 4.54
C GLN A 552 -29.40 -16.76 4.82
N THR A 553 -29.28 -15.44 4.64
CA THR A 553 -30.31 -14.44 4.95
C THR A 553 -31.16 -14.04 3.75
N GLY A 554 -30.85 -14.48 2.52
CA GLY A 554 -31.58 -14.05 1.32
C GLY A 554 -30.91 -14.43 -0.01
N GLN A 555 -31.50 -13.98 -1.11
CA GLN A 555 -30.99 -14.14 -2.48
C GLN A 555 -30.92 -12.78 -3.19
N GLY A 556 -30.10 -12.69 -4.23
CA GLY A 556 -29.96 -11.48 -5.02
C GLY A 556 -29.31 -10.34 -4.22
N PRO A 557 -29.74 -9.09 -4.41
CA PRO A 557 -29.21 -7.95 -3.64
C PRO A 557 -29.33 -8.11 -2.12
N GLU A 558 -30.40 -8.73 -1.61
CA GLU A 558 -30.59 -8.92 -0.16
C GLU A 558 -29.54 -9.86 0.46
N ALA A 559 -28.97 -10.77 -0.34
CA ALA A 559 -27.86 -11.60 0.10
C ALA A 559 -26.61 -10.76 0.40
N LEU A 560 -26.34 -9.76 -0.44
CA LEU A 560 -25.16 -8.88 -0.32
C LEU A 560 -25.32 -7.83 0.79
N LYS A 561 -26.55 -7.48 1.19
CA LYS A 561 -26.75 -6.54 2.31
C LYS A 561 -26.26 -7.07 3.66
N ALA A 562 -26.04 -8.38 3.78
CA ALA A 562 -25.62 -9.03 5.02
C ALA A 562 -24.24 -8.57 5.52
N THR A 563 -23.37 -8.06 4.63
CA THR A 563 -22.01 -7.61 4.93
C THR A 563 -21.84 -6.13 4.65
N SER A 564 -20.84 -5.48 5.26
CA SER A 564 -20.48 -4.08 4.97
C SER A 564 -20.02 -3.90 3.52
N GLU A 565 -19.19 -4.82 3.07
CA GLU A 565 -18.56 -4.87 1.76
C GLU A 565 -19.63 -5.04 0.68
N GLY A 566 -20.58 -5.96 0.88
CA GLY A 566 -21.70 -6.17 -0.02
C GLY A 566 -22.65 -4.98 -0.10
N ARG A 567 -22.94 -4.28 1.02
CA ARG A 567 -23.70 -3.01 0.99
C ARG A 567 -23.00 -1.94 0.15
N TRP A 568 -21.69 -1.78 0.33
CA TRP A 568 -20.92 -0.82 -0.45
C TRP A 568 -20.88 -1.20 -1.94
N VAL A 569 -20.68 -2.48 -2.25
CA VAL A 569 -20.63 -2.99 -3.62
C VAL A 569 -21.96 -2.72 -4.34
N LEU A 570 -23.08 -2.87 -3.65
CA LEU A 570 -24.41 -2.53 -4.18
C LEU A 570 -24.55 -1.03 -4.47
N ARG A 571 -24.10 -0.15 -3.57
CA ARG A 571 -24.10 1.31 -3.82
C ARG A 571 -23.21 1.72 -4.99
N ASN A 572 -22.03 1.10 -5.11
CA ASN A 572 -21.11 1.33 -6.22
C ASN A 572 -21.72 0.89 -7.56
N PHE A 573 -22.32 -0.30 -7.60
CA PHE A 573 -23.08 -0.77 -8.76
C PHE A 573 -24.21 0.20 -9.11
N ALA A 574 -25.00 0.64 -8.12
CA ALA A 574 -26.12 1.56 -8.32
C ALA A 574 -25.67 2.89 -8.92
N TYR A 575 -24.56 3.44 -8.46
CA TYR A 575 -24.00 4.66 -9.00
C TYR A 575 -23.71 4.52 -10.51
N HIS A 576 -23.07 3.43 -10.91
CA HIS A 576 -22.79 3.18 -12.32
C HIS A 576 -24.04 2.85 -13.15
N ASP A 577 -24.95 2.02 -12.63
CA ASP A 577 -26.18 1.63 -13.32
C ASP A 577 -27.11 2.84 -13.53
N ILE A 578 -27.38 3.61 -12.48
CA ILE A 578 -28.38 4.68 -12.47
C ILE A 578 -27.85 5.94 -13.18
N ILE A 579 -26.62 6.38 -12.90
CA ILE A 579 -26.06 7.54 -13.61
C ILE A 579 -25.77 7.17 -15.08
N GLY A 580 -25.38 5.92 -15.33
CA GLY A 580 -25.23 5.38 -16.68
C GLY A 580 -26.56 5.41 -17.45
N SER A 581 -27.67 5.03 -16.81
CA SER A 581 -29.00 5.02 -17.43
C SER A 581 -29.49 6.42 -17.82
N VAL A 582 -29.14 7.45 -17.05
CA VAL A 582 -29.38 8.86 -17.44
C VAL A 582 -28.68 9.19 -18.76
N THR A 583 -27.42 8.79 -18.89
CA THR A 583 -26.61 9.11 -20.07
C THR A 583 -27.05 8.32 -21.31
N LEU A 584 -27.47 7.07 -21.10
CA LEU A 584 -27.95 6.17 -22.14
C LEU A 584 -29.40 6.45 -22.56
N GLY A 585 -30.17 7.18 -21.75
CA GLY A 585 -31.62 7.32 -21.95
C GLY A 585 -32.38 5.99 -21.79
N THR A 586 -31.85 5.04 -21.03
CA THR A 586 -32.44 3.72 -20.78
C THR A 586 -32.90 3.59 -19.33
N LYS A 587 -33.67 2.56 -18.97
CA LYS A 587 -33.95 2.22 -17.56
C LYS A 587 -32.71 1.59 -16.88
N PRO A 588 -32.53 1.75 -15.55
CA PRO A 588 -31.54 0.99 -14.79
C PRO A 588 -31.73 -0.52 -14.98
N LEU A 589 -30.65 -1.28 -14.89
CA LEU A 589 -30.67 -2.74 -15.06
C LEU A 589 -31.32 -3.47 -13.89
N LEU A 590 -31.28 -2.89 -12.69
CA LEU A 590 -31.95 -3.39 -11.50
C LEU A 590 -32.87 -2.32 -10.89
N ASP A 591 -33.99 -2.76 -10.33
CA ASP A 591 -34.91 -1.89 -9.57
C ASP A 591 -34.17 -1.32 -8.35
N SER A 592 -34.16 0.01 -8.22
CA SER A 592 -33.44 0.73 -7.15
C SER A 592 -33.89 0.43 -5.72
N LYS A 593 -34.99 -0.30 -5.49
CA LYS A 593 -35.47 -0.69 -4.14
C LYS A 593 -34.42 -1.41 -3.30
N TYR A 594 -33.44 -2.09 -3.93
CA TYR A 594 -32.35 -2.69 -3.15
C TYR A 594 -31.47 -1.64 -2.43
N LEU A 595 -31.57 -0.36 -2.74
CA LEU A 595 -30.87 0.70 -2.00
C LEU A 595 -31.52 1.01 -0.63
N GLU A 596 -32.75 0.55 -0.39
CA GLU A 596 -33.42 0.75 0.89
C GLU A 596 -32.64 0.13 2.04
N GLY A 597 -32.41 0.94 3.08
CA GLY A 597 -31.67 0.56 4.29
C GLY A 597 -30.15 0.56 4.15
N ILE A 598 -29.61 0.96 2.99
CA ILE A 598 -28.15 0.98 2.76
C ILE A 598 -27.62 2.34 2.30
N THR A 599 -28.45 3.39 2.24
CA THR A 599 -28.06 4.74 1.78
C THR A 599 -27.73 5.73 2.90
N ASP A 600 -27.89 5.34 4.17
CA ASP A 600 -27.68 6.21 5.33
C ASP A 600 -26.20 6.30 5.78
N GLU A 601 -25.29 5.73 5.00
CA GLU A 601 -23.84 5.74 5.24
C GLU A 601 -23.13 6.76 4.33
N VAL A 602 -21.99 7.31 4.77
CA VAL A 602 -21.18 8.20 3.93
C VAL A 602 -20.46 7.37 2.86
N ASP A 603 -20.89 7.55 1.61
CA ASP A 603 -20.39 6.82 0.45
C ASP A 603 -19.11 7.40 -0.15
N THR A 604 -18.34 6.54 -0.82
CA THR A 604 -17.07 6.92 -1.46
C THR A 604 -17.25 7.85 -2.66
N TYR A 605 -18.27 7.67 -3.48
CA TYR A 605 -18.52 8.51 -4.66
C TYR A 605 -19.41 9.69 -4.34
N LEU A 606 -20.45 9.47 -3.53
CA LEU A 606 -21.54 10.43 -3.37
C LEU A 606 -21.60 11.09 -1.99
N GLY A 607 -20.77 10.64 -1.04
CA GLY A 607 -20.82 11.12 0.33
C GLY A 607 -22.18 10.80 0.93
N VAL A 608 -22.91 11.83 1.38
CA VAL A 608 -24.24 11.65 1.98
C VAL A 608 -25.38 11.64 0.95
N ALA A 609 -25.07 11.69 -0.35
CA ALA A 609 -26.05 11.86 -1.42
C ALA A 609 -26.56 10.55 -2.03
N SER A 610 -26.17 9.37 -1.51
CA SER A 610 -26.51 8.08 -2.12
C SER A 610 -28.01 7.81 -2.27
N VAL A 611 -28.84 8.34 -1.36
CA VAL A 611 -30.30 8.24 -1.46
C VAL A 611 -30.86 8.93 -2.70
N ILE A 612 -30.18 9.95 -3.22
CA ILE A 612 -30.60 10.69 -4.42
C ILE A 612 -30.59 9.79 -5.67
N LEU A 613 -29.74 8.76 -5.70
CA LEU A 613 -29.74 7.77 -6.78
C LEU A 613 -31.09 7.08 -6.93
N ALA A 614 -31.79 6.78 -5.82
CA ALA A 614 -33.10 6.15 -5.89
C ALA A 614 -34.13 7.06 -6.59
N PHE A 615 -34.09 8.37 -6.34
CA PHE A 615 -34.96 9.32 -7.02
C PHE A 615 -34.61 9.45 -8.51
N ILE A 616 -33.32 9.51 -8.86
CA ILE A 616 -32.88 9.53 -10.26
C ILE A 616 -33.36 8.26 -11.00
N ALA A 617 -33.23 7.09 -10.38
CA ALA A 617 -33.71 5.83 -10.93
C ALA A 617 -35.23 5.83 -11.16
N GLN A 618 -35.99 6.34 -10.20
CA GLN A 618 -37.44 6.51 -10.34
C GLN A 618 -37.78 7.45 -11.50
N THR A 619 -37.10 8.59 -11.62
CA THR A 619 -37.26 9.54 -12.73
C THR A 619 -36.97 8.89 -14.08
N THR A 620 -35.90 8.10 -14.19
CA THR A 620 -35.55 7.40 -15.44
C THR A 620 -36.58 6.34 -15.84
N CYS A 621 -37.27 5.73 -14.87
CA CYS A 621 -38.30 4.72 -15.12
C CYS A 621 -39.65 5.27 -15.59
N LEU A 622 -39.86 6.60 -15.50
CA LEU A 622 -41.07 7.25 -16.00
C LEU A 622 -41.17 7.06 -17.53
N SER A 623 -42.18 6.31 -17.99
CA SER A 623 -42.46 6.06 -19.41
C SER A 623 -43.81 6.64 -19.83
N TRP A 624 -43.93 7.02 -21.10
CA TRP A 624 -45.14 7.56 -21.72
C TRP A 624 -45.85 6.57 -22.66
N GLU A 625 -45.28 5.38 -22.88
CA GLU A 625 -45.78 4.40 -23.85
C GLU A 625 -46.93 3.52 -23.30
N THR A 626 -48.06 4.08 -22.87
CA THR A 626 -49.31 3.31 -22.69
C THR A 626 -50.53 4.20 -22.40
N THR A 627 -51.72 3.65 -22.68
CA THR A 627 -53.11 4.19 -22.60
C THR A 627 -53.39 5.34 -21.61
N GLU A 628 -54.40 6.19 -21.91
CA GLU A 628 -54.84 7.38 -21.13
C GLU A 628 -54.87 7.22 -19.59
N SER A 629 -55.16 6.02 -19.05
CA SER A 629 -55.19 5.81 -17.59
C SER A 629 -53.81 5.81 -16.92
N GLU A 630 -52.73 5.50 -17.66
CA GLU A 630 -51.37 5.47 -17.15
C GLU A 630 -50.69 6.85 -17.18
N ALA A 631 -51.11 7.74 -18.09
CA ALA A 631 -50.60 9.12 -18.17
C ALA A 631 -50.92 9.95 -16.91
N PHE A 632 -52.12 9.80 -16.34
CA PHE A 632 -52.51 10.45 -15.09
C PHE A 632 -51.75 9.92 -13.86
N SER A 633 -51.40 8.63 -13.86
CA SER A 633 -50.53 8.05 -12.81
C SER A 633 -49.10 8.59 -12.89
N SER A 634 -48.59 8.84 -14.10
CA SER A 634 -47.23 9.35 -14.30
C SER A 634 -47.09 10.80 -13.83
N SER A 635 -48.05 11.69 -14.10
CA SER A 635 -48.02 13.09 -13.63
C SER A 635 -47.98 13.21 -12.10
N GLN A 636 -48.74 12.36 -11.39
CA GLN A 636 -48.67 12.28 -9.93
C GLN A 636 -47.32 11.79 -9.42
N GLN A 637 -46.67 10.85 -10.13
CA GLN A 637 -45.34 10.35 -9.75
C GLN A 637 -44.26 11.43 -9.86
N TYR A 638 -44.34 12.33 -10.85
CA TYR A 638 -43.42 13.49 -10.93
C TYR A 638 -43.47 14.35 -9.68
N LEU A 639 -44.67 14.76 -9.25
CA LEU A 639 -44.85 15.58 -8.05
C LEU A 639 -44.37 14.88 -6.78
N VAL A 640 -44.59 13.57 -6.67
CA VAL A 640 -44.11 12.79 -5.52
C VAL A 640 -42.59 12.78 -5.47
N ILE A 641 -41.92 12.59 -6.61
CA ILE A 641 -40.45 12.61 -6.68
C ILE A 641 -39.92 14.03 -6.42
N GLU A 642 -40.56 15.05 -6.99
CA GLU A 642 -40.21 16.46 -6.80
C GLU A 642 -40.32 16.87 -5.32
N ASP A 643 -41.44 16.56 -4.67
CA ASP A 643 -41.65 16.83 -3.24
C ASP A 643 -40.65 16.07 -2.38
N ALA A 644 -40.38 14.80 -2.69
CA ALA A 644 -39.37 14.00 -1.98
C ALA A 644 -37.97 14.60 -2.13
N LEU A 645 -37.58 15.05 -3.32
CA LEU A 645 -36.29 15.72 -3.55
C LEU A 645 -36.21 17.07 -2.83
N LYS A 646 -37.26 17.91 -2.90
CA LYS A 646 -37.29 19.23 -2.26
C LYS A 646 -37.33 19.14 -0.73
N SER A 647 -38.05 18.15 -0.19
CA SER A 647 -38.17 17.93 1.26
C SER A 647 -36.96 17.21 1.86
N TRP A 648 -36.15 16.52 1.04
CA TRP A 648 -34.95 15.84 1.50
C TRP A 648 -33.92 16.82 2.08
N GLN A 649 -33.39 16.45 3.26
CA GLN A 649 -32.37 17.20 3.97
C GLN A 649 -31.13 16.33 4.19
N CYS A 650 -29.95 16.95 4.15
CA CYS A 650 -28.72 16.28 4.52
C CYS A 650 -28.76 15.80 5.98
N PRO A 651 -28.11 14.67 6.30
CA PRO A 651 -27.93 14.22 7.67
C PRO A 651 -27.33 15.32 8.56
N LYS A 652 -27.71 15.34 9.84
CA LYS A 652 -27.12 16.26 10.82
C LYS A 652 -25.61 16.02 10.92
N ASP A 653 -24.87 17.10 11.19
CA ASP A 653 -23.40 17.08 11.35
C ASP A 653 -22.61 16.72 10.06
N THR A 654 -23.25 16.80 8.88
CA THR A 654 -22.57 16.63 7.59
C THR A 654 -21.50 17.73 7.38
N PRO A 655 -20.26 17.38 6.98
CA PRO A 655 -19.24 18.37 6.64
C PRO A 655 -19.70 19.32 5.52
N PRO A 656 -19.36 20.62 5.56
CA PRO A 656 -19.85 21.61 4.59
C PRO A 656 -19.56 21.26 3.12
N THR A 657 -18.42 20.62 2.85
CA THR A 657 -18.05 20.19 1.49
C THR A 657 -18.91 19.03 0.99
N LEU A 658 -19.28 18.08 1.86
CA LEU A 658 -20.18 16.98 1.53
C LEU A 658 -21.64 17.43 1.43
N GLU A 659 -22.06 18.39 2.25
CA GLU A 659 -23.36 19.04 2.14
C GLU A 659 -23.49 19.76 0.79
N ALA A 660 -22.43 20.44 0.35
CA ALA A 660 -22.37 21.08 -0.95
C ALA A 660 -22.46 20.08 -2.11
N VAL A 661 -21.75 18.96 -2.05
CA VAL A 661 -21.86 17.87 -3.04
C VAL A 661 -23.29 17.32 -3.09
N ALA A 662 -23.88 17.02 -1.92
CA ALA A 662 -25.24 16.52 -1.86
C ALA A 662 -26.29 17.51 -2.38
N SER A 663 -26.13 18.80 -2.08
CA SER A 663 -26.97 19.87 -2.64
C SER A 663 -26.87 19.93 -4.17
N ALA A 664 -25.66 19.78 -4.72
CA ALA A 664 -25.45 19.75 -6.16
C ALA A 664 -26.12 18.53 -6.82
N TYR A 665 -26.01 17.34 -6.21
CA TYR A 665 -26.71 16.14 -6.70
C TYR A 665 -28.22 16.26 -6.64
N ARG A 666 -28.76 16.86 -5.58
CA ARG A 666 -30.20 17.13 -5.44
C ARG A 666 -30.69 18.04 -6.56
N GLY A 667 -29.99 19.15 -6.80
CA GLY A 667 -30.32 20.06 -7.90
C GLY A 667 -30.22 19.38 -9.27
N ALA A 668 -29.21 18.53 -9.48
CA ALA A 668 -29.06 17.79 -10.73
C ALA A 668 -30.21 16.78 -10.94
N ALA A 669 -30.67 16.10 -9.88
CA ALA A 669 -31.82 15.21 -9.94
C ALA A 669 -33.12 15.98 -10.26
N LEU A 670 -33.31 17.17 -9.66
CA LEU A 670 -34.45 18.04 -9.97
C LEU A 670 -34.41 18.55 -11.41
N ILE A 671 -33.27 19.02 -11.90
CA ILE A 671 -33.11 19.39 -13.32
C ILE A 671 -33.44 18.22 -14.23
N TYR A 672 -32.95 17.01 -13.92
CA TYR A 672 -33.24 15.83 -14.73
C TYR A 672 -34.74 15.48 -14.74
N LEU A 673 -35.42 15.60 -13.59
CA LEU A 673 -36.88 15.45 -13.47
C LEU A 673 -37.62 16.48 -14.33
N TYR A 674 -37.27 17.77 -14.21
CA TYR A 674 -37.89 18.83 -14.98
C TYR A 674 -37.63 18.67 -16.49
N ARG A 675 -36.44 18.20 -16.89
CA ARG A 675 -36.15 17.86 -18.29
C ARG A 675 -37.07 16.76 -18.82
N LYS A 676 -37.38 15.74 -18.02
CA LYS A 676 -38.34 14.69 -18.39
C LYS A 676 -39.76 15.24 -18.51
N MET A 677 -40.17 16.13 -17.62
CA MET A 677 -41.46 16.84 -17.70
C MET A 677 -41.52 17.73 -18.96
N ARG A 678 -40.41 18.42 -19.28
CA ARG A 678 -40.28 19.26 -20.47
C ARG A 678 -40.43 18.46 -21.77
N GLN A 679 -39.76 17.31 -21.87
CA GLN A 679 -39.92 16.37 -23.00
C GLN A 679 -41.37 15.89 -23.14
N TYR A 680 -42.05 15.63 -22.02
CA TYR A 680 -43.45 15.24 -22.01
C TYR A 680 -44.37 16.33 -22.60
N LEU A 681 -44.23 17.58 -22.14
CA LEU A 681 -45.00 18.72 -22.66
C LEU A 681 -44.78 18.94 -24.17
N GLN A 682 -43.56 18.69 -24.66
CA GLN A 682 -43.20 18.79 -26.09
C GLN A 682 -43.83 17.68 -26.96
N SER A 683 -44.07 16.50 -26.39
CA SER A 683 -44.60 15.32 -27.10
C SER A 683 -46.14 15.24 -27.12
N SER A 684 -46.81 16.14 -26.41
CA SER A 684 -48.26 16.10 -26.16
C SER A 684 -49.07 16.64 -27.37
N ASP A 685 -50.05 15.87 -27.85
CA ASP A 685 -51.04 16.29 -28.87
C ASP A 685 -51.95 17.41 -28.27
N PRO A 686 -52.58 18.33 -29.04
CA PRO A 686 -53.39 19.43 -28.50
C PRO A 686 -54.58 19.00 -27.61
N PHE A 687 -54.96 17.72 -27.63
CA PHE A 687 -55.95 17.16 -26.71
C PHE A 687 -55.41 16.92 -25.28
N THR A 688 -54.10 16.77 -25.11
CA THR A 688 -53.42 16.55 -23.82
C THR A 688 -53.26 17.82 -22.99
N GLU A 689 -53.40 19.00 -23.62
CA GLU A 689 -53.41 20.31 -22.94
C GLU A 689 -54.52 20.40 -21.89
N GLN A 690 -55.66 19.72 -22.07
CA GLN A 690 -56.76 19.73 -21.12
C GLN A 690 -56.45 18.96 -19.81
N THR A 691 -55.66 17.89 -19.84
CA THR A 691 -55.31 17.09 -18.65
C THR A 691 -54.22 17.72 -17.79
N ILE A 692 -53.40 18.60 -18.37
CA ILE A 692 -52.32 19.34 -17.68
C ILE A 692 -52.87 20.52 -16.86
N THR A 693 -54.09 20.99 -17.16
CA THR A 693 -54.73 22.10 -16.42
C THR A 693 -55.00 21.82 -14.93
N ASP A 694 -54.94 20.57 -14.47
CA ASP A 694 -55.10 20.20 -13.05
C ASP A 694 -53.80 20.34 -12.22
N VAL A 695 -52.64 20.63 -12.83
CA VAL A 695 -51.33 20.63 -12.13
C VAL A 695 -50.61 21.99 -12.13
N ASP A 696 -51.21 23.06 -12.65
CA ASP A 696 -50.63 24.43 -12.63
C ASP A 696 -49.17 24.51 -13.14
N LEU A 697 -48.78 23.61 -14.05
CA LEU A 697 -47.41 23.45 -14.56
C LEU A 697 -47.30 24.06 -15.95
N SER A 698 -46.73 25.26 -16.03
CA SER A 698 -46.48 25.94 -17.30
C SER A 698 -45.03 25.73 -17.78
N TRP A 699 -44.80 25.88 -19.10
CA TRP A 699 -43.46 25.91 -19.70
C TRP A 699 -42.54 26.92 -19.02
N ALA A 700 -43.05 28.13 -18.72
CA ALA A 700 -42.30 29.17 -18.04
C ALA A 700 -41.89 28.75 -16.62
N THR A 701 -42.80 28.10 -15.88
CA THR A 701 -42.53 27.62 -14.52
C THR A 701 -41.43 26.55 -14.49
N LEU A 702 -41.40 25.64 -15.46
CA LEU A 702 -40.35 24.63 -15.57
C LEU A 702 -38.99 25.24 -15.88
N GLU A 703 -38.93 26.22 -16.79
CA GLU A 703 -37.69 26.93 -17.10
C GLU A 703 -37.19 27.74 -15.90
N ASP A 704 -38.07 28.42 -15.17
CA ASP A 704 -37.72 29.12 -13.93
C ASP A 704 -37.16 28.15 -12.87
N ASN A 705 -37.79 26.98 -12.70
CA ASN A 705 -37.33 25.94 -11.79
C ASN A 705 -35.96 25.38 -12.20
N ILE A 706 -35.74 25.13 -13.49
CA ILE A 706 -34.44 24.67 -14.02
C ILE A 706 -33.36 25.72 -13.73
N ASN A 707 -33.62 27.00 -14.02
CA ASN A 707 -32.67 28.08 -13.79
C ASN A 707 -32.34 28.29 -12.31
N ALA A 708 -33.33 28.11 -11.43
CA ALA A 708 -33.12 28.15 -9.98
C ALA A 708 -32.21 27.00 -9.50
N GLU A 709 -32.39 25.79 -10.01
CA GLU A 709 -31.54 24.65 -9.66
C GLU A 709 -30.13 24.75 -10.28
N VAL A 710 -29.99 25.30 -11.49
CA VAL A 710 -28.68 25.64 -12.08
C VAL A 710 -27.91 26.57 -11.15
N SER A 711 -28.56 27.64 -10.68
CA SER A 711 -27.95 28.60 -9.74
C SER A 711 -27.55 27.91 -8.43
N THR A 712 -28.43 27.07 -7.89
CA THR A 712 -28.19 26.28 -6.66
C THR A 712 -26.99 25.33 -6.80
N ILE A 713 -26.84 24.68 -7.96
CA ILE A 713 -25.69 23.81 -8.25
C ILE A 713 -24.41 24.64 -8.29
N LEU A 714 -24.40 25.77 -8.99
CA LEU A 714 -23.21 26.62 -9.12
C LEU A 714 -22.78 27.20 -7.77
N GLU A 715 -23.72 27.67 -6.94
CA GLU A 715 -23.46 28.13 -5.58
C GLU A 715 -22.90 27.00 -4.70
N SER A 716 -23.43 25.78 -4.85
CA SER A 716 -22.95 24.62 -4.08
C SER A 716 -21.56 24.17 -4.53
N VAL A 717 -21.32 24.05 -5.84
CA VAL A 717 -20.00 23.72 -6.41
C VAL A 717 -18.95 24.77 -6.07
N ALA A 718 -19.32 26.05 -5.97
CA ALA A 718 -18.42 27.12 -5.55
C ALA A 718 -17.92 26.94 -4.11
N ARG A 719 -18.73 26.32 -3.23
CA ARG A 719 -18.34 25.98 -1.85
C ARG A 719 -17.39 24.78 -1.75
N VAL A 720 -17.18 24.03 -2.84
CA VAL A 720 -16.22 22.92 -2.88
C VAL A 720 -14.85 23.42 -3.36
N PRO A 721 -13.81 23.40 -2.48
CA PRO A 721 -12.46 23.78 -2.87
C PRO A 721 -11.91 22.88 -3.98
N THR A 722 -11.06 23.44 -4.85
CA THR A 722 -10.49 22.71 -5.98
C THR A 722 -9.46 21.66 -5.56
N ASP A 723 -8.79 21.86 -4.44
CA ASP A 723 -7.83 20.92 -3.83
C ASP A 723 -8.50 19.85 -2.96
N ASP A 724 -9.78 20.01 -2.61
CA ASP A 724 -10.52 19.01 -1.82
C ASP A 724 -10.77 17.73 -2.64
N VAL A 725 -10.96 16.62 -1.93
CA VAL A 725 -11.27 15.32 -2.55
C VAL A 725 -12.74 15.25 -2.97
N SER A 726 -13.64 15.99 -2.32
CA SER A 726 -15.08 16.00 -2.65
C SER A 726 -15.39 16.54 -4.05
N GLU A 727 -14.43 17.24 -4.67
CA GLU A 727 -14.45 17.59 -6.08
C GLU A 727 -14.64 16.34 -6.98
N ALA A 728 -14.24 15.15 -6.51
CA ALA A 728 -14.37 13.84 -7.17
C ALA A 728 -15.75 13.60 -7.83
N SER A 729 -16.82 14.07 -7.18
CA SER A 729 -18.21 13.74 -7.52
C SER A 729 -18.89 14.75 -8.44
N LEU A 730 -18.23 15.85 -8.80
CA LEU A 730 -18.93 16.99 -9.40
C LEU A 730 -19.25 16.84 -10.90
N LEU A 731 -18.79 15.78 -11.57
CA LEU A 731 -18.98 15.61 -13.01
C LEU A 731 -20.46 15.59 -13.41
N PHE A 732 -21.27 14.75 -12.76
CA PHE A 732 -22.69 14.63 -13.09
C PHE A 732 -23.46 15.94 -12.83
N PRO A 733 -23.39 16.57 -11.64
CA PRO A 733 -24.08 17.84 -11.41
C PRO A 733 -23.64 18.97 -12.35
N LEU A 734 -22.34 19.09 -12.62
CA LEU A 734 -21.81 20.10 -13.53
C LEU A 734 -22.29 19.89 -14.96
N PHE A 735 -22.35 18.64 -15.42
CA PHE A 735 -22.84 18.33 -16.76
C PHE A 735 -24.33 18.61 -16.90
N ILE A 736 -25.15 18.18 -15.92
CA ILE A 736 -26.59 18.42 -15.95
C ILE A 736 -26.90 19.92 -15.92
N ALA A 737 -26.24 20.69 -15.06
CA ALA A 737 -26.39 22.15 -15.05
C ALA A 737 -25.90 22.78 -16.37
N GLY A 738 -24.73 22.36 -16.87
CA GLY A 738 -24.16 22.87 -18.12
C GLY A 738 -25.04 22.59 -19.34
N GLY A 739 -25.82 21.52 -19.30
CA GLY A 739 -26.84 21.19 -20.28
C GLY A 739 -28.01 22.17 -20.34
N GLU A 740 -28.21 23.01 -19.32
CA GLU A 740 -29.32 23.96 -19.23
C GLU A 740 -28.87 25.43 -19.23
N VAL A 741 -27.63 25.71 -18.83
CA VAL A 741 -27.10 27.08 -18.81
C VAL A 741 -27.21 27.77 -20.17
N THR A 742 -27.64 29.04 -20.12
CA THR A 742 -27.68 29.98 -21.26
C THR A 742 -26.80 31.22 -21.02
N ASP A 743 -26.48 31.53 -19.77
CA ASP A 743 -25.62 32.65 -19.38
C ASP A 743 -24.12 32.35 -19.58
N SER A 744 -23.38 33.31 -20.15
CA SER A 744 -21.96 33.11 -20.49
C SER A 744 -21.06 32.96 -19.26
N ASP A 745 -21.34 33.69 -18.17
CA ASP A 745 -20.51 33.63 -16.95
C ASP A 745 -20.70 32.28 -16.25
N GLN A 746 -21.93 31.77 -16.24
CA GLN A 746 -22.24 30.42 -15.77
C GLN A 746 -21.57 29.33 -16.63
N MET A 747 -21.55 29.48 -17.97
CA MET A 747 -20.82 28.56 -18.86
C MET A 747 -19.33 28.54 -18.52
N ASP A 748 -18.74 29.72 -18.33
CA ASP A 748 -17.33 29.86 -17.96
C ASP A 748 -17.01 29.23 -16.60
N ALA A 749 -17.89 29.37 -15.61
CA ALA A 749 -17.73 28.74 -14.31
C ALA A 749 -17.71 27.20 -14.40
N ILE A 750 -18.63 26.61 -15.18
CA ILE A 750 -18.69 25.15 -15.40
C ILE A 750 -17.47 24.68 -16.18
N ARG A 751 -17.12 25.39 -17.26
CA ARG A 751 -15.94 25.11 -18.09
C ARG A 751 -14.67 25.08 -17.25
N GLN A 752 -14.45 26.09 -16.42
CA GLN A 752 -13.25 26.17 -15.57
C GLN A 752 -13.18 25.01 -14.57
N LYS A 753 -14.29 24.65 -13.92
CA LYS A 753 -14.35 23.52 -12.99
C LYS A 753 -14.06 22.19 -13.67
N LEU A 754 -14.69 21.91 -14.82
CA LEU A 754 -14.44 20.68 -15.59
C LEU A 754 -13.01 20.61 -16.15
N GLN A 755 -12.47 21.72 -16.64
CA GLN A 755 -11.08 21.79 -17.09
C GLN A 755 -10.10 21.52 -15.96
N PHE A 756 -10.32 22.09 -14.78
CA PHE A 756 -9.51 21.82 -13.60
C PHE A 756 -9.57 20.34 -13.21
N SER A 757 -10.79 19.77 -13.17
CA SER A 757 -11.02 18.36 -12.87
C SER A 757 -10.26 17.44 -13.84
N PHE A 758 -10.33 17.75 -15.15
CA PHE A 758 -9.63 17.01 -16.18
C PHE A 758 -8.11 17.15 -16.06
N GLN A 759 -7.58 18.34 -15.78
CA GLN A 759 -6.14 18.54 -15.58
C GLN A 759 -5.60 17.72 -14.41
N LYS A 760 -6.37 17.64 -13.32
CA LYS A 760 -6.03 16.88 -12.10
C LYS A 760 -6.10 15.37 -12.32
N ARG A 761 -7.14 14.87 -12.99
CA ARG A 761 -7.45 13.42 -13.03
C ARG A 761 -7.15 12.72 -14.34
N ARG A 762 -7.15 13.45 -15.47
CA ARG A 762 -6.92 12.88 -16.81
C ARG A 762 -7.87 11.73 -17.17
N PHE A 763 -9.11 11.76 -16.65
CA PHE A 763 -10.16 10.80 -17.02
C PHE A 763 -10.90 11.25 -18.29
N ARG A 764 -11.15 10.32 -19.20
CA ARG A 764 -11.77 10.58 -20.50
C ARG A 764 -13.24 10.96 -20.43
N ASN A 765 -13.98 10.49 -19.44
CA ASN A 765 -15.36 10.89 -19.22
C ASN A 765 -15.49 12.40 -18.97
N ILE A 766 -14.53 13.01 -18.25
CA ILE A 766 -14.51 14.46 -17.98
C ILE A 766 -14.25 15.25 -19.27
N SER A 767 -13.24 14.85 -20.06
CA SER A 767 -12.97 15.53 -21.34
C SER A 767 -14.15 15.40 -22.30
N ARG A 768 -14.77 14.21 -22.36
CA ARG A 768 -15.93 13.97 -23.22
C ARG A 768 -17.14 14.80 -22.79
N ALA A 769 -17.40 14.91 -21.49
CA ALA A 769 -18.46 15.78 -20.96
C ALA A 769 -18.24 17.24 -21.37
N LEU A 770 -17.00 17.74 -21.25
CA LEU A 770 -16.65 19.09 -21.67
C LEU A 770 -16.85 19.29 -23.17
N GLU A 771 -16.40 18.36 -24.01
CA GLU A 771 -16.60 18.42 -25.47
C GLU A 771 -18.08 18.51 -25.86
N VAL A 772 -18.93 17.71 -25.21
CA VAL A 772 -20.38 17.71 -25.47
C VAL A 772 -21.00 19.06 -25.07
N LEU A 773 -20.60 19.62 -23.91
CA LEU A 773 -21.08 20.93 -23.47
C LEU A 773 -20.60 22.07 -24.39
N GLU A 774 -19.35 22.08 -24.81
CA GLU A 774 -18.84 23.09 -25.74
C GLU A 774 -19.57 23.04 -27.09
N GLY A 775 -19.82 21.82 -27.59
CA GLY A 775 -20.63 21.63 -28.78
C GLY A 775 -22.06 22.17 -28.60
N LEU A 776 -22.65 21.94 -27.42
CA LEU A 776 -24.01 22.37 -27.11
C LEU A 776 -24.11 23.88 -27.03
N TRP A 777 -23.21 24.52 -26.28
CA TRP A 777 -23.16 25.97 -26.15
C TRP A 777 -22.91 26.65 -27.50
N ALA A 778 -22.02 26.09 -28.32
CA ALA A 778 -21.77 26.59 -29.68
C ALA A 778 -22.99 26.43 -30.59
N LEU A 779 -23.78 25.36 -30.43
CA LEU A 779 -25.01 25.15 -31.19
C LEU A 779 -26.09 26.16 -30.77
N ARG A 780 -26.28 26.36 -29.47
CA ARG A 780 -27.22 27.36 -28.92
C ARG A 780 -26.93 28.78 -29.41
N LEU A 781 -25.65 29.17 -29.46
CA LEU A 781 -25.24 30.48 -30.00
C LEU A 781 -25.54 30.66 -31.50
N ARG A 782 -25.71 29.58 -32.25
CA ARG A 782 -26.00 29.61 -33.70
C ARG A 782 -27.48 29.48 -34.04
N THR A 783 -28.32 29.10 -33.08
CA THR A 783 -29.75 28.85 -33.31
C THR A 783 -30.53 30.12 -32.99
N THR A 784 -31.41 30.58 -33.88
CA THR A 784 -32.30 31.73 -33.67
C THR A 784 -33.64 31.28 -33.09
N ASP A 785 -34.33 32.14 -32.33
CA ASP A 785 -35.51 31.90 -31.45
C ASP A 785 -36.68 31.02 -31.98
N ASP A 786 -36.74 30.66 -33.25
CA ASP A 786 -37.87 29.92 -33.87
C ASP A 786 -37.64 28.39 -33.97
N ASP A 787 -36.52 27.84 -33.48
CA ASP A 787 -36.21 26.39 -33.57
C ASP A 787 -36.11 25.72 -32.18
N ILE A 788 -36.37 24.40 -32.12
CA ILE A 788 -36.33 23.62 -30.87
C ILE A 788 -34.97 23.82 -30.19
N SER A 789 -34.97 24.25 -28.91
CA SER A 789 -33.75 24.49 -28.15
C SER A 789 -32.82 23.27 -28.21
N PRO A 790 -31.58 23.43 -28.68
CA PRO A 790 -30.65 22.33 -28.81
C PRO A 790 -30.41 21.63 -27.47
N ASP A 791 -30.43 20.30 -27.52
CA ASP A 791 -30.16 19.41 -26.38
C ASP A 791 -28.89 18.59 -26.58
N TRP A 792 -28.17 18.26 -25.50
CA TRP A 792 -26.95 17.44 -25.58
C TRP A 792 -27.21 16.05 -26.18
N GLU A 793 -28.42 15.51 -26.05
CA GLU A 793 -28.81 14.27 -26.73
C GLU A 793 -28.63 14.36 -28.25
N HIS A 794 -28.84 15.54 -28.85
CA HIS A 794 -28.62 15.74 -30.29
C HIS A 794 -27.15 15.57 -30.65
N ILE A 795 -26.24 16.11 -29.83
CA ILE A 795 -24.79 15.99 -30.03
C ILE A 795 -24.37 14.53 -29.95
N LEU A 796 -24.88 13.81 -28.94
CA LEU A 796 -24.60 12.39 -28.81
C LEU A 796 -25.14 11.55 -29.97
N ARG A 797 -26.34 11.86 -30.51
CA ARG A 797 -26.87 11.16 -31.68
C ARG A 797 -26.06 11.43 -32.95
N THR A 798 -25.44 12.60 -33.06
CA THR A 798 -24.60 12.98 -34.21
C THR A 798 -23.14 12.55 -34.08
N SER A 799 -22.73 12.06 -32.90
CA SER A 799 -21.36 11.67 -32.61
C SER A 799 -21.27 10.17 -32.38
N ASP A 800 -20.30 9.50 -33.01
CA ASP A 800 -20.06 8.06 -32.80
C ASP A 800 -19.46 7.75 -31.41
N GLU A 801 -19.17 8.77 -30.59
CA GLU A 801 -18.59 8.61 -29.26
C GLU A 801 -19.64 8.82 -28.15
N PRO A 802 -19.93 7.78 -27.34
CA PRO A 802 -20.88 7.89 -26.23
C PRO A 802 -20.32 8.72 -25.07
N LEU A 803 -21.22 9.14 -24.17
CA LEU A 803 -20.88 9.81 -22.91
C LEU A 803 -21.17 8.86 -21.75
N LEU A 804 -20.39 8.98 -20.67
CA LEU A 804 -20.64 8.32 -19.39
C LEU A 804 -20.39 9.34 -18.29
N LEU A 805 -21.41 9.67 -17.51
CA LEU A 805 -21.31 10.63 -16.40
C LEU A 805 -20.99 9.98 -15.05
N THR A 806 -20.94 8.66 -15.02
CA THR A 806 -20.50 7.88 -13.87
C THR A 806 -19.03 8.16 -13.58
#